data_AF-A0A5N5IPB5-F1
#
_entry.id   AF-A0A5N5IPB5-F1
#
_cell.length_a   1.000
_cell.length_b   1.000
_cell.length_c   1.000
_cell.angle_alpha   90.00
_cell.angle_beta   90.00
_cell.angle_gamma   90.00
#
_symmetry.space_group_name_H-M   'P 1'
#
loop_
_entity.id
_entity.type
_entity.pdbx_description
1 polymer ?
#
loop_
_entity_poly.entity_id
_entity_poly.type
_entity_poly.pdbx_seq_one_letter_code
_entity_poly.pdbx_strand_id
1 'polypeptide(L)'
;MNSYQDILTKLESFTKRFYTKQLIKGTLLFLSLGLLFWIVVMSLEFLLWLNQGWRLALFWLFVLVELFLLYRFIAVPLLYLFKIRKGIGNKEASQLIGKHFSQVDDKLYNLLELSENPNRSDLLMASIEQRSKNLGTVPFSEAINFKESYRYAKYIIIPLVLLGFIWVTGNIVSFFNSYDRVVNYDLAYERPAPFAFSILNDKLEVLDSEPLTVKVGVEGDVRPERVFMVVEGKELLLKQEGGIYTYTFEAPVAETSFYLTANGWDSQNYTIKSYATPALTDFVMQLDFPKYLNRPSETITGTGNATIPEGTKVSWQIEGLHIGRIDMATKDTVQGFNKDEDKFTFSNRFFNHFDYELTTANEHVSNFERLAYSLDIVKDASATVRVEQVLDSLSPNQSFYTGQAADDYGIRSIRVVCFPSDENEAVQRVTLESPGTNVHQFYYTFPSGLELERGRDYKIYFEVVDNDGIRGGKVTKSQTFSATFWDDNQLKNKELEFQNSTLSKMGNSLERFKEQEQTLSKLNQEQKEERTLNFEDKNQIKDFLQKQQQQEELMKKFSNELNESIGKNEDSEMKKLLQERLERQEKEAQKNAALLDELNKLADKINKEELQQRLEDLGKNQGKNTRNLEQILELTKRYYVTEKVAQIAKELDKLSEKQNTLSELKLGEDFSDKEQQKLNEDFNQLEKEIREVEKDNQELKKPVGLNTSKKETESIKQDQKDALEEINKQQGQEQSSQQNLQQKSQNNASKKQKSAAQKMKEMSQALQQSAGGGGGSSDAVDAEMLRQILDNLVTFSFKQEALFDNLQSADVDISQFSKTVKDQQNLRRLFEHVDDSLFALSLRRVELSEFVNEQITEVYYNIDKSLESISENQIYQGASYQQYVVNATNALADFLVNILDNMQQNMSSGQGGSDGQDFQLPDIIKGQQSIQDKMEGEGQQGSKPKEGGDQQGSQGEGKEQSDEGKGKEKGQQGKNGQENENGEAEGNRSNGSDEMGMSEIYEIYKEQQYLRQKLEEQLQDMIRKEDQDLAKKLLLQMEDFENDLLENGITERNRTKVNNIQHQLMKLENAAMEQGMKEQRESTGNKIDYTNPIITKPELLKDKQNDIEILNRQALPLRQNFEKKVKVYFDNDRVPF
;
A
#
# COMPACT_ATOMS: atom_id res chain seq x y z
N MET A 1 -24.84 114.80 108.97
CA MET A 1 -24.32 114.35 107.67
C MET A 1 -25.38 113.62 106.84
N ASN A 2 -26.29 112.86 107.48
CA ASN A 2 -27.28 112.05 106.75
C ASN A 2 -28.19 112.89 105.84
N SER A 3 -28.58 114.10 106.26
CA SER A 3 -29.50 114.95 105.47
C SER A 3 -28.91 115.44 104.13
N TYR A 4 -27.59 115.62 104.04
CA TYR A 4 -26.94 115.96 102.77
C TYR A 4 -26.78 114.72 101.86
N GLN A 5 -26.49 113.54 102.45
CA GLN A 5 -26.48 112.29 101.68
C GLN A 5 -27.86 112.00 101.09
N ASP A 6 -28.95 112.18 101.83
CA ASP A 6 -30.33 112.03 101.32
C ASP A 6 -30.62 112.92 100.11
N ILE A 7 -30.06 114.15 100.06
CA ILE A 7 -30.17 115.03 98.89
C ILE A 7 -29.42 114.46 97.68
N LEU A 8 -28.22 113.91 97.88
CA LEU A 8 -27.48 113.23 96.81
C LEU A 8 -28.23 111.97 96.32
N THR A 9 -28.83 111.19 97.21
CA THR A 9 -29.66 110.04 96.82
C THR A 9 -30.91 110.46 96.05
N LYS A 10 -31.51 111.60 96.40
CA LYS A 10 -32.63 112.21 95.65
C LYS A 10 -32.21 112.79 94.30
N LEU A 11 -31.02 113.38 94.19
CA LEU A 11 -30.45 113.83 92.91
C LEU A 11 -30.14 112.64 91.99
N GLU A 12 -29.62 111.53 92.55
CA GLU A 12 -29.42 110.30 91.80
C GLU A 12 -30.76 109.69 91.34
N SER A 13 -31.81 109.71 92.17
CA SER A 13 -33.13 109.19 91.79
C SER A 13 -33.78 110.04 90.69
N PHE A 14 -33.64 111.37 90.73
CA PHE A 14 -34.02 112.27 89.63
C PHE A 14 -33.26 111.92 88.35
N THR A 15 -31.93 111.77 88.43
CA THR A 15 -31.07 111.47 87.26
C THR A 15 -31.43 110.13 86.63
N LYS A 16 -31.69 109.08 87.43
CA LYS A 16 -32.22 107.80 86.94
C LYS A 16 -33.55 108.00 86.22
N ARG A 17 -34.52 108.68 86.86
CA ARG A 17 -35.85 108.94 86.27
C ARG A 17 -35.77 109.73 84.95
N PHE A 18 -34.79 110.63 84.81
CA PHE A 18 -34.55 111.45 83.61
C PHE A 18 -34.14 110.56 82.43
N TYR A 19 -33.11 109.74 82.62
CA TYR A 19 -32.68 108.80 81.58
C TYR A 19 -33.71 107.71 81.32
N THR A 20 -34.52 107.29 82.30
CA THR A 20 -35.69 106.43 82.04
C THR A 20 -36.72 107.12 81.13
N LYS A 21 -37.03 108.42 81.33
CA LYS A 21 -37.96 109.16 80.46
C LYS A 21 -37.42 109.28 79.03
N GLN A 22 -36.11 109.51 78.89
CA GLN A 22 -35.43 109.59 77.61
C GLN A 22 -35.36 108.23 76.91
N LEU A 23 -35.18 107.14 77.66
CA LEU A 23 -35.24 105.77 77.16
C LEU A 23 -36.64 105.41 76.66
N ILE A 24 -37.72 105.69 77.42
CA ILE A 24 -39.10 105.44 76.96
C ILE A 24 -39.39 106.20 75.65
N LYS A 25 -38.96 107.46 75.54
CA LYS A 25 -39.05 108.21 74.27
C LYS A 25 -38.21 107.57 73.15
N GLY A 26 -37.01 107.11 73.48
CA GLY A 26 -36.09 106.44 72.56
C GLY A 26 -36.67 105.14 72.01
N THR A 27 -37.17 104.24 72.86
CA THR A 27 -37.80 102.98 72.48
C THR A 27 -39.02 103.19 71.60
N LEU A 28 -39.88 104.17 71.90
CA LEU A 28 -41.04 104.49 71.06
C LEU A 28 -40.63 105.02 69.67
N LEU A 29 -39.58 105.86 69.60
CA LEU A 29 -39.05 106.35 68.33
C LEU A 29 -38.36 105.24 67.52
N PHE A 30 -37.56 104.40 68.18
CA PHE A 30 -36.91 103.22 67.61
C PHE A 30 -37.94 102.30 66.96
N LEU A 31 -38.98 101.90 67.70
CA LEU A 31 -40.08 101.09 67.16
C LEU A 31 -40.77 101.77 65.95
N SER A 32 -41.05 103.08 66.02
CA SER A 32 -41.74 103.75 64.91
C SER A 32 -40.90 103.89 63.64
N LEU A 33 -39.60 104.18 63.77
CA LEU A 33 -38.70 104.40 62.64
C LEU A 33 -38.14 103.10 62.08
N GLY A 34 -37.81 102.13 62.94
CA GLY A 34 -37.34 100.80 62.53
C GLY A 34 -38.41 100.02 61.78
N LEU A 35 -39.64 99.94 62.31
CA LEU A 35 -40.76 99.31 61.59
C LEU A 35 -41.06 100.00 60.24
N LEU A 36 -40.99 101.33 60.18
CA LEU A 36 -41.23 102.06 58.93
C LEU A 36 -40.11 101.80 57.91
N PHE A 37 -38.85 101.75 58.34
CA PHE A 37 -37.72 101.43 57.46
C PHE A 37 -37.75 99.97 57.00
N TRP A 38 -38.10 99.04 57.89
CA TRP A 38 -38.33 97.62 57.55
C TRP A 38 -39.41 97.47 56.49
N ILE A 39 -40.56 98.16 56.61
CA ILE A 39 -41.63 98.15 55.59
C ILE A 39 -41.10 98.67 54.24
N VAL A 40 -40.28 99.72 54.23
CA VAL A 40 -39.71 100.27 52.99
C VAL A 40 -38.75 99.26 52.33
N VAL A 41 -37.86 98.62 53.08
CA VAL A 41 -36.93 97.61 52.55
C VAL A 41 -37.69 96.40 51.99
N MET A 42 -38.70 95.90 52.72
CA MET A 42 -39.54 94.79 52.26
C MET A 42 -40.40 95.17 51.04
N SER A 43 -40.91 96.39 50.97
CA SER A 43 -41.66 96.86 49.79
C SER A 43 -40.77 97.02 48.56
N LEU A 44 -39.52 97.44 48.71
CA LEU A 44 -38.58 97.54 47.60
C LEU A 44 -38.27 96.16 47.00
N GLU A 45 -38.00 95.15 47.83
CA GLU A 45 -37.78 93.78 47.33
C GLU A 45 -39.07 93.17 46.73
N PHE A 46 -40.23 93.40 47.36
CA PHE A 46 -41.52 92.92 46.84
C PHE A 46 -41.84 93.50 45.45
N LEU A 47 -41.47 94.76 45.18
CA LEU A 47 -41.74 95.43 43.90
C LEU A 47 -40.67 95.19 42.83
N LEU A 48 -39.40 95.00 43.20
CA LEU A 48 -38.28 95.03 42.25
C LEU A 48 -37.58 93.68 42.02
N TRP A 49 -37.86 92.63 42.81
CA TRP A 49 -37.28 91.28 42.67
C TRP A 49 -35.76 91.32 42.44
N LEU A 50 -35.06 91.89 43.42
CA LEU A 50 -33.66 92.30 43.28
C LEU A 50 -32.72 91.09 43.20
N ASN A 51 -31.62 91.25 42.45
CA ASN A 51 -30.60 90.21 42.35
C ASN A 51 -29.82 90.02 43.67
N GLN A 52 -29.02 88.95 43.74
CA GLN A 52 -28.25 88.58 44.93
C GLN A 52 -27.40 89.73 45.49
N GLY A 53 -26.73 90.49 44.63
CA GLY A 53 -25.90 91.63 45.03
C GLY A 53 -26.70 92.79 45.66
N TRP A 54 -27.84 93.14 45.07
CA TRP A 54 -28.72 94.18 45.62
C TRP A 54 -29.42 93.73 46.91
N ARG A 55 -29.79 92.44 47.04
CA ARG A 55 -30.30 91.87 48.30
C ARG A 55 -29.27 91.95 49.42
N LEU A 56 -28.02 91.56 49.15
CA LEU A 56 -26.91 91.66 50.11
C LEU A 56 -26.66 93.11 50.53
N ALA A 57 -26.68 94.06 49.58
CA ALA A 57 -26.52 95.48 49.87
C ALA A 57 -27.66 96.04 50.75
N LEU A 58 -28.92 95.69 50.46
CA LEU A 58 -30.07 96.08 51.28
C LEU A 58 -30.06 95.44 52.66
N PHE A 59 -29.66 94.18 52.79
CA PHE A 59 -29.53 93.50 54.08
C PHE A 59 -28.50 94.20 54.98
N TRP A 60 -27.29 94.46 54.47
CA TRP A 60 -26.26 95.17 55.24
C TRP A 60 -26.63 96.63 55.54
N LEU A 61 -27.31 97.32 54.63
CA LEU A 61 -27.87 98.65 54.89
C LEU A 61 -28.93 98.62 56.01
N PHE A 62 -29.82 97.62 55.99
CA PHE A 62 -30.82 97.41 57.03
C PHE A 62 -30.17 97.17 58.40
N VAL A 63 -29.20 96.25 58.47
CA VAL A 63 -28.45 95.97 59.71
C VAL A 63 -27.71 97.22 60.22
N LEU A 64 -27.07 98.00 59.34
CA LEU A 64 -26.38 99.25 59.73
C LEU A 64 -27.33 100.31 60.28
N VAL A 65 -28.47 100.53 59.62
CA VAL A 65 -29.45 101.54 60.05
C VAL A 65 -30.12 101.12 61.37
N GLU A 66 -30.51 99.86 61.52
CA GLU A 66 -31.07 99.34 62.78
C GLU A 66 -30.06 99.41 63.94
N LEU A 67 -28.79 99.00 63.72
CA LEU A 67 -27.74 99.15 64.73
C LEU A 67 -27.51 100.61 65.12
N PHE A 68 -27.54 101.53 64.16
CA PHE A 68 -27.42 102.96 64.43
C PHE A 68 -28.60 103.50 65.25
N LEU A 69 -29.85 103.13 64.89
CA LEU A 69 -31.06 103.52 65.62
C LEU A 69 -31.05 102.94 67.04
N LEU A 70 -30.72 101.65 67.20
CA LEU A 70 -30.62 100.97 68.49
C LEU A 70 -29.53 101.62 69.36
N TYR A 71 -28.35 101.88 68.80
CA TYR A 71 -27.28 102.58 69.51
C TYR A 71 -27.73 103.98 69.97
N ARG A 72 -28.30 104.78 69.06
CA ARG A 72 -28.65 106.19 69.30
C ARG A 72 -29.81 106.38 70.26
N PHE A 73 -30.83 105.51 70.21
CA PHE A 73 -32.08 105.66 70.93
C PHE A 73 -32.24 104.74 72.14
N ILE A 74 -31.56 103.59 72.19
CA ILE A 74 -31.67 102.62 73.30
C ILE A 74 -30.35 102.51 74.06
N ALA A 75 -29.24 102.21 73.39
CA ALA A 75 -27.96 101.96 74.06
C ALA A 75 -27.41 103.21 74.76
N VAL A 76 -27.43 104.37 74.10
CA VAL A 76 -26.93 105.63 74.70
C VAL A 76 -27.67 106.00 76.00
N PRO A 77 -29.02 106.01 76.07
CA PRO A 77 -29.74 106.19 77.34
C PRO A 77 -29.44 105.11 78.40
N LEU A 78 -29.27 103.84 78.02
CA LEU A 78 -28.89 102.77 78.95
C LEU A 78 -27.50 102.98 79.56
N LEU A 79 -26.51 103.39 78.75
CA LEU A 79 -25.14 103.67 79.21
C LEU A 79 -25.09 104.81 80.26
N TYR A 80 -25.98 105.80 80.15
CA TYR A 80 -26.15 106.82 81.18
C TYR A 80 -26.87 106.30 82.43
N LEU A 81 -27.90 105.47 82.27
CA LEU A 81 -28.67 104.91 83.38
C LEU A 81 -27.84 103.93 84.25
N PHE A 82 -26.94 103.16 83.62
CA PHE A 82 -25.98 102.28 84.30
C PHE A 82 -24.68 102.98 84.73
N LYS A 83 -24.57 104.32 84.62
CA LYS A 83 -23.38 105.13 84.96
C LYS A 83 -22.09 104.77 84.21
N ILE A 84 -22.17 104.03 83.09
CA ILE A 84 -21.01 103.65 82.25
C ILE A 84 -20.46 104.88 81.51
N ARG A 85 -21.31 105.87 81.23
CA ARG A 85 -20.91 107.18 80.69
C ARG A 85 -21.31 108.29 81.68
N LYS A 86 -20.47 109.30 81.87
CA LYS A 86 -20.78 110.46 82.74
C LYS A 86 -22.07 111.15 82.27
N GLY A 87 -23.13 111.06 83.07
CA GLY A 87 -24.41 111.73 82.82
C GLY A 87 -24.41 113.20 83.25
N ILE A 88 -25.60 113.81 83.31
CA ILE A 88 -25.77 115.18 83.82
C ILE A 88 -25.19 115.34 85.22
N GLY A 89 -24.50 116.46 85.45
CA GLY A 89 -23.88 116.77 86.75
C GLY A 89 -24.92 117.17 87.80
N ASN A 90 -24.59 117.03 89.09
CA ASN A 90 -25.50 117.41 90.19
C ASN A 90 -26.01 118.87 90.08
N LYS A 91 -25.15 119.80 89.59
CA LYS A 91 -25.51 121.20 89.33
C LYS A 91 -26.43 121.40 88.12
N GLU A 92 -26.32 120.57 87.09
CA GLU A 92 -27.25 120.60 85.95
C GLU A 92 -28.60 119.99 86.35
N ALA A 93 -28.56 118.91 87.14
CA ALA A 93 -29.74 118.31 87.73
C ALA A 93 -30.48 119.31 88.64
N SER A 94 -29.78 120.10 89.47
CA SER A 94 -30.44 121.11 90.32
C SER A 94 -31.12 122.21 89.51
N GLN A 95 -30.51 122.71 88.43
CA GLN A 95 -31.15 123.67 87.52
C GLN A 95 -32.39 123.07 86.80
N LEU A 96 -32.33 121.79 86.41
CA LEU A 96 -33.48 121.10 85.81
C LEU A 96 -34.62 120.86 86.81
N ILE A 97 -34.30 120.58 88.09
CA ILE A 97 -35.28 120.47 89.19
C ILE A 97 -35.87 121.85 89.52
N GLY A 98 -35.04 122.88 89.56
CA GLY A 98 -35.42 124.26 89.91
C GLY A 98 -36.45 124.88 88.97
N LYS A 99 -36.31 124.65 87.66
CA LYS A 99 -37.31 125.02 86.65
C LYS A 99 -38.70 124.44 86.89
N HIS A 100 -38.81 123.31 87.59
CA HIS A 100 -40.10 122.70 87.96
C HIS A 100 -40.55 123.10 89.36
N PHE A 101 -39.61 123.30 90.30
CA PHE A 101 -39.89 123.68 91.68
C PHE A 101 -39.14 124.98 92.04
N SER A 102 -39.73 126.13 91.70
CA SER A 102 -39.18 127.47 91.97
C SER A 102 -38.81 127.69 93.45
N GLN A 103 -39.48 127.02 94.39
CA GLN A 103 -39.16 127.05 95.82
C GLN A 103 -37.77 126.49 96.18
N VAL A 104 -37.14 125.73 95.27
CA VAL A 104 -35.90 124.96 95.45
C VAL A 104 -34.72 125.48 94.61
N ASP A 105 -34.98 126.14 93.47
CA ASP A 105 -34.02 126.44 92.39
C ASP A 105 -32.64 126.93 92.87
N ASP A 106 -32.54 128.21 93.27
CA ASP A 106 -31.31 128.79 93.80
C ASP A 106 -30.80 128.06 95.05
N LYS A 107 -31.69 127.51 95.88
CA LYS A 107 -31.31 126.92 97.17
C LYS A 107 -30.56 125.60 96.99
N LEU A 108 -30.96 124.77 96.02
CA LEU A 108 -30.32 123.49 95.72
C LEU A 108 -29.01 123.68 94.95
N TYR A 109 -28.96 124.64 94.02
CA TYR A 109 -27.71 125.00 93.35
C TYR A 109 -26.68 125.56 94.36
N ASN A 110 -27.05 126.55 95.17
CA ASN A 110 -26.18 127.11 96.22
C ASN A 110 -25.72 126.05 97.24
N LEU A 111 -26.57 125.08 97.60
CA LEU A 111 -26.18 123.98 98.51
C LEU A 111 -25.06 123.13 97.90
N LEU A 112 -25.16 122.78 96.61
CA LEU A 112 -24.15 121.99 95.90
C LEU A 112 -22.85 122.79 95.73
N GLU A 113 -22.94 124.08 95.45
CA GLU A 113 -21.78 124.97 95.36
C GLU A 113 -21.05 125.14 96.70
N LEU A 114 -21.77 125.28 97.82
CA LEU A 114 -21.15 125.28 99.16
C LEU A 114 -20.46 123.94 99.50
N SER A 115 -20.97 122.81 99.00
CA SER A 115 -20.44 121.47 99.33
C SER A 115 -19.14 121.10 98.59
N GLU A 116 -18.88 121.77 97.45
CA GLU A 116 -17.66 121.61 96.63
C GLU A 116 -16.49 122.49 97.11
N ASN A 117 -16.71 123.39 98.07
CA ASN A 117 -15.65 124.23 98.62
C ASN A 117 -14.65 123.38 99.44
N PRO A 118 -13.32 123.44 99.17
CA PRO A 118 -12.35 122.52 99.77
C PRO A 118 -12.09 122.76 101.26
N ASN A 119 -12.26 124.01 101.74
CA ASN A 119 -12.04 124.37 103.15
C ASN A 119 -13.28 124.09 104.01
N ARG A 120 -13.42 122.85 104.47
CA ARG A 120 -14.56 122.40 105.30
C ARG A 120 -14.40 122.78 106.77
N SER A 121 -14.86 123.98 107.12
CA SER A 121 -15.07 124.40 108.52
C SER A 121 -16.32 123.72 109.13
N ASP A 122 -16.33 123.48 110.44
CA ASP A 122 -17.50 122.94 111.15
C ASP A 122 -18.76 123.83 111.00
N LEU A 123 -18.58 125.15 110.94
CA LEU A 123 -19.66 126.10 110.62
C LEU A 123 -20.23 125.88 109.21
N LEU A 124 -19.37 125.54 108.24
CA LEU A 124 -19.81 125.22 106.87
C LEU A 124 -20.64 123.93 106.90
N MET A 125 -20.16 122.88 107.58
CA MET A 125 -20.90 121.62 107.70
C MET A 125 -22.24 121.78 108.42
N ALA A 126 -22.31 122.56 109.50
CA ALA A 126 -23.56 122.89 110.17
C ALA A 126 -24.53 123.64 109.24
N SER A 127 -24.02 124.57 108.43
CA SER A 127 -24.83 125.31 107.45
C SER A 127 -25.38 124.42 106.33
N ILE A 128 -24.59 123.43 105.86
CA ILE A 128 -25.00 122.43 104.87
C ILE A 128 -26.05 121.48 105.46
N GLU A 129 -25.89 121.01 106.71
CA GLU A 129 -26.89 120.17 107.37
C GLU A 129 -28.21 120.93 107.57
N GLN A 130 -28.16 122.18 108.05
CA GLN A 130 -29.36 123.00 108.25
C GLN A 130 -30.09 123.30 106.93
N ARG A 131 -29.36 123.69 105.88
CA ARG A 131 -29.94 123.96 104.55
C ARG A 131 -30.47 122.69 103.89
N SER A 132 -29.78 121.56 104.02
CA SER A 132 -30.24 120.28 103.46
C SER A 132 -31.52 119.79 104.13
N LYS A 133 -31.68 119.96 105.45
CA LYS A 133 -32.90 119.57 106.16
C LYS A 133 -34.16 120.31 105.65
N ASN A 134 -34.02 121.57 105.24
CA ASN A 134 -35.11 122.36 104.63
C ASN A 134 -35.43 121.96 103.18
N LEU A 135 -34.48 121.33 102.47
CA LEU A 135 -34.67 120.84 101.09
C LEU A 135 -35.14 119.39 101.04
N GLY A 136 -34.90 118.63 102.12
CA GLY A 136 -35.22 117.21 102.25
C GLY A 136 -36.70 116.85 102.14
N THR A 137 -37.63 117.79 102.27
CA THR A 137 -39.07 117.54 102.13
C THR A 137 -39.57 117.49 100.69
N VAL A 138 -38.82 118.00 99.71
CA VAL A 138 -39.28 118.06 98.31
C VAL A 138 -38.95 116.74 97.56
N PRO A 139 -39.88 116.16 96.78
CA PRO A 139 -39.63 114.99 95.94
C PRO A 139 -39.07 115.40 94.56
N PHE A 140 -37.74 115.55 94.44
CA PHE A 140 -37.10 115.92 93.16
C PHE A 140 -37.53 115.04 91.99
N SER A 141 -37.76 113.75 92.25
CA SER A 141 -38.24 112.75 91.29
C SER A 141 -39.51 113.14 90.54
N GLU A 142 -40.39 114.00 91.09
CA GLU A 142 -41.65 114.39 90.45
C GLU A 142 -41.50 115.44 89.34
N ALA A 143 -40.36 116.12 89.24
CA ALA A 143 -40.08 117.07 88.16
C ALA A 143 -39.99 116.41 86.75
N ILE A 144 -40.09 115.08 86.67
CA ILE A 144 -39.97 114.30 85.43
C ILE A 144 -41.26 113.50 85.22
N ASN A 145 -42.17 114.06 84.41
CA ASN A 145 -43.40 113.38 84.01
C ASN A 145 -43.17 112.46 82.78
N PHE A 146 -43.41 111.15 82.94
CA PHE A 146 -43.33 110.16 81.87
C PHE A 146 -44.44 110.29 80.81
N LYS A 147 -45.59 110.87 81.17
CA LYS A 147 -46.79 110.96 80.30
C LYS A 147 -46.54 111.76 79.02
N GLU A 148 -45.52 112.62 79.00
CA GLU A 148 -45.06 113.32 77.80
C GLU A 148 -44.35 112.41 76.79
N SER A 149 -43.59 111.39 77.24
CA SER A 149 -42.91 110.46 76.33
C SER A 149 -43.92 109.59 75.57
N TYR A 150 -45.07 109.27 76.18
CA TYR A 150 -46.17 108.57 75.50
C TYR A 150 -46.80 109.37 74.36
N ARG A 151 -46.60 110.71 74.26
CA ARG A 151 -47.04 111.48 73.08
C ARG A 151 -46.35 111.05 71.78
N TYR A 152 -45.22 110.33 71.86
CA TYR A 152 -44.52 109.78 70.70
C TYR A 152 -45.09 108.43 70.25
N ALA A 153 -45.92 107.74 71.06
CA ALA A 153 -46.58 106.50 70.66
C ALA A 153 -47.51 106.70 69.44
N LYS A 154 -48.01 107.92 69.22
CA LYS A 154 -48.80 108.26 68.01
C LYS A 154 -48.05 108.00 66.70
N TYR A 155 -46.72 108.04 66.69
CA TYR A 155 -45.91 107.77 65.49
C TYR A 155 -45.86 106.29 65.13
N ILE A 156 -46.12 105.37 66.08
CA ILE A 156 -46.23 103.92 65.83
C ILE A 156 -47.49 103.58 65.02
N ILE A 157 -48.50 104.45 65.02
CA ILE A 157 -49.73 104.27 64.22
C ILE A 157 -49.40 104.30 62.71
N ILE A 158 -48.39 105.05 62.28
CA ILE A 158 -48.03 105.19 60.85
C ILE A 158 -47.63 103.84 60.21
N PRO A 159 -46.62 103.10 60.73
CA PRO A 159 -46.28 101.78 60.19
C PRO A 159 -47.41 100.75 60.40
N LEU A 160 -48.20 100.85 61.47
CA LEU A 160 -49.37 99.96 61.67
C LEU A 160 -50.47 100.17 60.62
N VAL A 161 -50.74 101.40 60.19
CA VAL A 161 -51.69 101.69 59.12
C VAL A 161 -51.19 101.18 57.77
N LEU A 162 -49.88 101.30 57.49
CA LEU A 162 -49.27 100.72 56.28
C LEU A 162 -49.39 99.20 56.26
N LEU A 163 -49.12 98.52 57.39
CA LEU A 163 -49.32 97.07 57.51
C LEU A 163 -50.80 96.67 57.37
N GLY A 164 -51.72 97.46 57.92
CA GLY A 164 -53.17 97.26 57.73
C GLY A 164 -53.59 97.39 56.27
N PHE A 165 -53.02 98.33 55.51
CA PHE A 165 -53.26 98.45 54.07
C PHE A 165 -52.75 97.23 53.30
N ILE A 166 -51.53 96.76 53.59
CA ILE A 166 -50.96 95.53 53.00
C ILE A 166 -51.79 94.29 53.36
N TRP A 167 -52.38 94.24 54.56
CA TRP A 167 -53.27 93.15 54.96
C TRP A 167 -54.56 93.12 54.12
N VAL A 168 -55.19 94.28 53.89
CA VAL A 168 -56.42 94.40 53.08
C VAL A 168 -56.19 94.06 51.61
N THR A 169 -54.99 94.26 51.05
CA THR A 169 -54.68 93.88 49.65
C THR A 169 -54.46 92.38 49.44
N GLY A 170 -54.60 91.55 50.49
CA GLY A 170 -54.50 90.08 50.41
C GLY A 170 -53.09 89.52 50.26
N ASN A 171 -52.08 90.37 49.99
CA ASN A 171 -50.70 89.95 49.73
C ASN A 171 -49.83 89.79 50.99
N ILE A 172 -50.43 89.76 52.19
CA ILE A 172 -49.69 89.76 53.46
C ILE A 172 -48.69 88.61 53.58
N VAL A 173 -49.05 87.39 53.13
CA VAL A 173 -48.16 86.22 53.16
C VAL A 173 -46.97 86.41 52.21
N SER A 174 -47.21 86.85 50.97
CA SER A 174 -46.15 87.14 49.99
C SER A 174 -45.23 88.29 50.39
N PHE A 175 -45.75 89.27 51.13
CA PHE A 175 -44.97 90.36 51.73
C PHE A 175 -44.04 89.82 52.82
N PHE A 176 -44.56 89.04 53.79
CA PHE A 176 -43.72 88.43 54.81
C PHE A 176 -42.71 87.41 54.25
N ASN A 177 -43.04 86.66 53.19
CA ASN A 177 -42.07 85.80 52.49
C ASN A 177 -40.91 86.58 51.83
N SER A 178 -40.98 87.91 51.74
CA SER A 178 -39.83 88.74 51.33
C SER A 178 -38.76 88.82 52.43
N TYR A 179 -39.14 88.63 53.70
CA TYR A 179 -38.21 88.57 54.83
C TYR A 179 -37.23 87.39 54.67
N ASP A 180 -37.76 86.19 54.39
CA ASP A 180 -36.93 84.99 54.21
C ASP A 180 -35.97 85.14 53.02
N ARG A 181 -36.40 85.80 51.94
CA ARG A 181 -35.54 86.09 50.76
C ARG A 181 -34.45 87.13 51.02
N VAL A 182 -34.65 88.08 51.92
CA VAL A 182 -33.66 89.12 52.26
C VAL A 182 -32.68 88.62 53.31
N VAL A 183 -33.12 87.76 54.24
CA VAL A 183 -32.25 87.14 55.25
C VAL A 183 -31.39 86.02 54.65
N ASN A 184 -31.99 85.14 53.81
CA ASN A 184 -31.28 84.05 53.15
C ASN A 184 -30.65 84.48 51.81
N TYR A 185 -29.82 85.53 51.83
CA TYR A 185 -29.21 86.11 50.62
C TYR A 185 -28.26 85.17 49.86
N ASP A 186 -27.88 84.03 50.45
CA ASP A 186 -26.94 83.04 49.91
C ASP A 186 -27.60 81.71 49.50
N LEU A 187 -28.94 81.62 49.58
CA LEU A 187 -29.70 80.46 49.12
C LEU A 187 -30.33 80.74 47.75
N ALA A 188 -29.80 80.09 46.72
CA ALA A 188 -30.38 80.06 45.38
C ALA A 188 -31.68 79.25 45.36
N TYR A 189 -32.78 79.87 45.78
CA TYR A 189 -34.12 79.31 45.59
C TYR A 189 -34.57 79.50 44.13
N GLU A 190 -34.46 78.42 43.36
CA GLU A 190 -35.17 78.28 42.09
C GLU A 190 -36.70 78.31 42.33
N ARG A 191 -37.46 78.82 41.35
CA ARG A 191 -38.93 78.71 41.43
C ARG A 191 -39.30 77.22 41.45
N PRO A 192 -40.37 76.80 42.14
CA PRO A 192 -40.85 75.43 42.01
C PRO A 192 -41.18 75.16 40.54
N ALA A 193 -40.43 74.24 39.93
CA ALA A 193 -40.65 73.84 38.55
C ALA A 193 -42.05 73.21 38.41
N PRO A 194 -42.77 73.45 37.30
CA PRO A 194 -44.11 72.91 37.11
C PRO A 194 -44.11 71.38 36.85
N PHE A 195 -42.93 70.76 36.79
CA PHE A 195 -42.70 69.32 36.71
C PHE A 195 -41.28 68.95 37.18
N ALA A 196 -41.10 67.69 37.56
CA ALA A 196 -39.81 67.07 37.86
C ALA A 196 -39.54 65.88 36.92
N PHE A 197 -38.25 65.63 36.64
CA PHE A 197 -37.81 64.46 35.88
C PHE A 197 -37.57 63.27 36.82
N SER A 198 -38.10 62.11 36.47
CA SER A 198 -37.91 60.85 37.18
C SER A 198 -37.29 59.82 36.25
N ILE A 199 -36.10 59.30 36.57
CA ILE A 199 -35.50 58.21 35.80
C ILE A 199 -36.16 56.90 36.21
N LEU A 200 -36.67 56.17 35.21
CA LEU A 200 -37.41 54.91 35.36
C LEU A 200 -36.51 53.67 35.20
N ASN A 201 -35.20 53.86 35.05
CA ASN A 201 -34.20 52.79 35.06
C ASN A 201 -33.79 52.51 36.52
N ASP A 202 -33.88 51.24 36.96
CA ASP A 202 -33.46 50.84 38.32
C ASP A 202 -31.98 51.15 38.61
N LYS A 203 -31.15 51.10 37.56
CA LYS A 203 -29.72 51.42 37.57
C LYS A 203 -29.28 51.99 36.22
N LEU A 204 -28.23 52.81 36.23
CA LEU A 204 -27.52 53.32 35.04
C LEU A 204 -26.16 52.61 34.90
N GLU A 205 -26.20 51.27 34.88
CA GLU A 205 -25.04 50.39 34.71
C GLU A 205 -25.29 49.58 33.43
N VAL A 206 -24.32 49.53 32.50
CA VAL A 206 -24.42 48.80 31.24
C VAL A 206 -23.08 48.14 30.87
N LEU A 207 -23.13 47.08 30.06
CA LEU A 207 -21.96 46.58 29.35
C LEU A 207 -21.66 47.49 28.16
N ASP A 208 -20.39 47.79 27.88
CA ASP A 208 -20.03 48.68 26.78
C ASP A 208 -20.64 48.25 25.43
N SER A 209 -20.70 46.95 25.16
CA SER A 209 -21.28 46.35 23.95
C SER A 209 -22.81 46.45 23.82
N GLU A 210 -23.54 46.84 24.88
CA GLU A 210 -25.01 46.84 24.90
C GLU A 210 -25.60 48.25 24.82
N PRO A 211 -26.67 48.49 24.03
CA PRO A 211 -27.27 49.80 23.91
C PRO A 211 -28.09 50.18 25.17
N LEU A 212 -27.71 51.27 25.83
CA LEU A 212 -28.42 51.76 27.03
C LEU A 212 -29.61 52.65 26.64
N THR A 213 -30.83 52.18 26.88
CA THR A 213 -32.04 53.02 26.77
C THR A 213 -32.39 53.66 28.10
N VAL A 214 -32.16 54.96 28.22
CA VAL A 214 -32.59 55.79 29.36
C VAL A 214 -34.07 56.15 29.18
N LYS A 215 -34.88 55.87 30.21
CA LYS A 215 -36.32 56.13 30.27
C LYS A 215 -36.60 57.19 31.32
N VAL A 216 -37.27 58.27 30.92
CA VAL A 216 -37.54 59.45 31.74
C VAL A 216 -39.05 59.67 31.82
N GLY A 217 -39.60 59.53 33.03
CA GLY A 217 -40.92 60.02 33.38
C GLY A 217 -40.88 61.50 33.73
N VAL A 218 -42.02 62.19 33.56
CA VAL A 218 -42.19 63.60 33.97
C VAL A 218 -43.42 63.71 34.86
N GLU A 219 -43.21 64.15 36.10
CA GLU A 219 -44.24 64.26 37.14
C GLU A 219 -44.51 65.73 37.45
N GLY A 220 -45.73 66.21 37.22
CA GLY A 220 -46.12 67.61 37.46
C GLY A 220 -47.40 68.04 36.75
N ASP A 221 -47.84 69.27 37.03
CA ASP A 221 -49.08 69.86 36.51
C ASP A 221 -48.97 70.28 35.02
N VAL A 222 -47.75 70.43 34.49
CA VAL A 222 -47.50 70.78 33.09
C VAL A 222 -46.49 69.79 32.49
N ARG A 223 -46.79 69.22 31.32
CA ARG A 223 -45.85 68.35 30.59
C ARG A 223 -45.15 69.16 29.48
N PRO A 224 -43.80 69.15 29.39
CA PRO A 224 -43.08 69.81 28.31
C PRO A 224 -43.26 69.07 26.99
N GLU A 225 -43.41 69.77 25.86
CA GLU A 225 -43.55 69.14 24.52
C GLU A 225 -42.25 68.49 24.03
N ARG A 226 -41.09 68.97 24.50
CA ARG A 226 -39.77 68.46 24.15
C ARG A 226 -38.89 68.44 25.39
N VAL A 227 -38.19 67.32 25.59
CA VAL A 227 -37.15 67.16 26.61
C VAL A 227 -35.85 66.85 25.87
N PHE A 228 -34.77 67.49 26.30
CA PHE A 228 -33.43 67.26 25.79
C PHE A 228 -32.56 66.63 26.88
N MET A 229 -31.63 65.77 26.50
CA MET A 229 -30.57 65.24 27.33
C MET A 229 -29.27 65.96 26.95
N VAL A 230 -28.61 66.58 27.90
CA VAL A 230 -27.31 67.23 27.68
C VAL A 230 -26.21 66.26 28.08
N VAL A 231 -25.41 65.85 27.09
CA VAL A 231 -24.25 64.96 27.27
C VAL A 231 -23.03 65.71 26.73
N GLU A 232 -22.00 65.90 27.55
CA GLU A 232 -20.78 66.65 27.19
C GLU A 232 -21.04 68.04 26.55
N GLY A 233 -22.13 68.71 26.96
CA GLY A 233 -22.52 70.02 26.42
C GLY A 233 -23.25 69.99 25.07
N LYS A 234 -23.65 68.82 24.56
CA LYS A 234 -24.51 68.67 23.37
C LYS A 234 -25.94 68.33 23.79
N GLU A 235 -26.91 69.08 23.28
CA GLU A 235 -28.35 68.81 23.49
C GLU A 235 -28.85 67.70 22.54
N LEU A 236 -29.39 66.62 23.10
CA LEU A 236 -29.94 65.46 22.39
C LEU A 236 -31.45 65.37 22.66
N LEU A 237 -32.28 65.46 21.62
CA LEU A 237 -33.74 65.39 21.77
C LEU A 237 -34.19 63.95 22.10
N LEU A 238 -34.90 63.75 23.22
CA LEU A 238 -35.50 62.46 23.54
C LEU A 238 -36.74 62.19 22.67
N LYS A 239 -36.95 60.93 22.30
CA LYS A 239 -38.18 60.46 21.64
C LYS A 239 -39.29 60.32 22.69
N GLN A 240 -40.54 60.59 22.32
CA GLN A 240 -41.68 60.49 23.23
C GLN A 240 -42.56 59.30 22.85
N GLU A 241 -42.70 58.33 23.75
CA GLU A 241 -43.56 57.15 23.57
C GLU A 241 -44.42 56.94 24.81
N GLY A 242 -45.75 56.89 24.65
CA GLY A 242 -46.69 56.55 25.74
C GLY A 242 -46.69 57.51 26.95
N GLY A 243 -46.07 58.68 26.86
CA GLY A 243 -45.89 59.62 27.98
C GLY A 243 -44.56 59.48 28.74
N ILE A 244 -43.65 58.62 28.26
CA ILE A 244 -42.26 58.49 28.72
C ILE A 244 -41.35 59.06 27.62
N TYR A 245 -40.28 59.74 28.03
CA TYR A 245 -39.22 60.18 27.12
C TYR A 245 -38.09 59.15 27.12
N THR A 246 -37.64 58.75 25.93
CA THR A 246 -36.61 57.73 25.76
C THR A 246 -35.46 58.23 24.90
N TYR A 247 -34.24 57.87 25.29
CA TYR A 247 -33.04 58.05 24.48
C TYR A 247 -32.19 56.79 24.60
N THR A 248 -31.73 56.28 23.46
CA THR A 248 -30.91 55.09 23.37
C THR A 248 -29.50 55.51 23.00
N PHE A 249 -28.55 55.22 23.88
CA PHE A 249 -27.13 55.25 23.55
C PHE A 249 -26.81 53.98 22.76
N GLU A 250 -26.35 54.14 21.53
CA GLU A 250 -25.85 53.03 20.72
C GLU A 250 -24.50 52.53 21.27
N ALA A 251 -24.25 51.23 21.16
CA ALA A 251 -22.97 50.65 21.58
C ALA A 251 -21.83 51.02 20.59
N PRO A 252 -20.58 51.23 21.05
CA PRO A 252 -20.13 51.09 22.43
C PRO A 252 -20.50 52.28 23.33
N VAL A 253 -21.13 52.01 24.48
CA VAL A 253 -21.54 53.05 25.44
C VAL A 253 -20.36 53.43 26.34
N ALA A 254 -19.99 54.71 26.38
CA ALA A 254 -18.92 55.22 27.24
C ALA A 254 -19.43 55.68 28.62
N GLU A 255 -18.60 55.54 29.66
CA GLU A 255 -18.86 56.13 30.98
C GLU A 255 -18.92 57.66 30.87
N THR A 256 -20.12 58.20 31.04
CA THR A 256 -20.45 59.61 30.76
C THR A 256 -21.48 60.13 31.75
N SER A 257 -21.47 61.44 31.99
CA SER A 257 -22.48 62.12 32.82
C SER A 257 -23.40 63.00 31.96
N PHE A 258 -24.68 63.00 32.32
CA PHE A 258 -25.72 63.74 31.61
C PHE A 258 -26.72 64.40 32.59
N TYR A 259 -27.40 65.43 32.12
CA TYR A 259 -28.61 65.96 32.76
C TYR A 259 -29.70 66.16 31.71
N LEU A 260 -30.93 66.36 32.17
CA LEU A 260 -32.11 66.55 31.33
C LEU A 260 -32.51 68.02 31.40
N THR A 261 -32.89 68.62 30.27
CA THR A 261 -33.38 70.00 30.21
C THR A 261 -34.68 70.09 29.41
N ALA A 262 -35.65 70.85 29.92
CA ALA A 262 -36.88 71.17 29.19
C ALA A 262 -37.44 72.51 29.62
N ASN A 263 -37.83 73.36 28.66
CA ASN A 263 -38.43 74.68 28.92
C ASN A 263 -37.62 75.59 29.87
N GLY A 264 -36.29 75.44 29.91
CA GLY A 264 -35.38 76.19 30.78
C GLY A 264 -35.25 75.65 32.21
N TRP A 265 -35.62 74.38 32.44
CA TRP A 265 -35.49 73.66 33.70
C TRP A 265 -34.58 72.45 33.54
N ASP A 266 -33.53 72.38 34.36
CA ASP A 266 -32.52 71.32 34.33
C ASP A 266 -32.74 70.29 35.46
N SER A 267 -32.35 69.03 35.24
CA SER A 267 -32.32 67.99 36.27
C SER A 267 -31.00 67.99 37.06
N GLN A 268 -30.96 67.21 38.13
CA GLN A 268 -29.68 66.75 38.68
C GLN A 268 -28.84 66.01 37.63
N ASN A 269 -27.52 65.98 37.81
CA ASN A 269 -26.62 65.17 37.00
C ASN A 269 -26.76 63.68 37.33
N TYR A 270 -26.73 62.85 36.31
CA TYR A 270 -26.72 61.40 36.35
C TYR A 270 -25.45 60.88 35.66
N THR A 271 -24.93 59.74 36.10
CA THR A 271 -23.74 59.12 35.50
C THR A 271 -24.06 57.71 35.05
N ILE A 272 -23.70 57.38 33.81
CA ILE A 272 -23.74 56.04 33.23
C ILE A 272 -22.42 55.37 33.54
N LYS A 273 -22.42 54.24 34.24
CA LYS A 273 -21.24 53.38 34.34
C LYS A 273 -21.25 52.37 33.21
N SER A 274 -20.13 52.26 32.51
CA SER A 274 -19.93 51.29 31.44
C SER A 274 -18.83 50.31 31.85
N TYR A 275 -19.14 49.01 31.79
CA TYR A 275 -18.18 47.94 32.07
C TYR A 275 -17.66 47.33 30.77
N ALA A 276 -16.34 47.29 30.62
CA ALA A 276 -15.69 46.72 29.45
C ALA A 276 -15.99 45.23 29.30
N THR A 277 -16.42 44.83 28.09
CA THR A 277 -16.70 43.42 27.79
C THR A 277 -15.43 42.64 27.40
N PRO A 278 -15.35 41.34 27.73
CA PRO A 278 -14.26 40.49 27.28
C PRO A 278 -14.35 40.28 25.76
N ALA A 279 -13.29 40.63 25.02
CA ALA A 279 -13.26 40.53 23.56
C ALA A 279 -12.00 39.77 23.08
N LEU A 280 -12.20 38.79 22.20
CA LEU A 280 -11.12 38.01 21.58
C LEU A 280 -10.48 38.79 20.43
N THR A 281 -9.15 38.99 20.47
CA THR A 281 -8.41 39.76 19.46
C THR A 281 -7.67 38.90 18.45
N ASP A 282 -7.06 37.78 18.89
CA ASP A 282 -6.46 36.79 18.00
C ASP A 282 -6.74 35.36 18.47
N PHE A 283 -6.85 34.45 17.50
CA PHE A 283 -7.15 33.06 17.72
C PHE A 283 -6.23 32.21 16.85
N VAL A 284 -5.28 31.53 17.49
CA VAL A 284 -4.30 30.68 16.81
C VAL A 284 -4.38 29.25 17.36
N MET A 285 -4.46 28.28 16.46
CA MET A 285 -4.43 26.85 16.77
C MET A 285 -3.21 26.22 16.11
N GLN A 286 -2.28 25.73 16.91
CA GLN A 286 -1.09 25.02 16.45
C GLN A 286 -1.34 23.50 16.49
N LEU A 287 -1.11 22.85 15.35
CA LEU A 287 -1.37 21.42 15.13
C LEU A 287 -0.05 20.66 15.03
N ASP A 288 0.27 19.88 16.07
CA ASP A 288 1.42 18.96 16.07
C ASP A 288 0.95 17.54 15.72
N PHE A 289 1.15 17.16 14.46
CA PHE A 289 0.79 15.84 13.94
C PHE A 289 1.68 14.71 14.51
N PRO A 290 1.17 13.47 14.63
CA PRO A 290 1.99 12.30 14.95
C PRO A 290 3.16 12.10 13.96
N LYS A 291 4.35 11.76 14.50
CA LYS A 291 5.59 11.63 13.71
C LYS A 291 5.50 10.63 12.56
N TYR A 292 4.70 9.57 12.69
CA TYR A 292 4.60 8.51 11.68
C TYR A 292 3.88 8.96 10.39
N LEU A 293 3.06 10.02 10.46
CA LEU A 293 2.40 10.63 9.29
C LEU A 293 3.35 11.44 8.41
N ASN A 294 4.60 11.65 8.85
CA ASN A 294 5.64 12.44 8.18
C ASN A 294 5.19 13.85 7.71
N ARG A 295 4.22 14.44 8.42
CA ARG A 295 3.68 15.79 8.15
C ARG A 295 4.33 16.85 9.04
N PRO A 296 4.68 18.04 8.50
CA PRO A 296 5.10 19.18 9.30
C PRO A 296 3.92 19.74 10.11
N SER A 297 4.19 20.33 11.29
CA SER A 297 3.16 21.00 12.08
C SER A 297 2.50 22.14 11.30
N GLU A 298 1.19 22.31 11.50
CA GLU A 298 0.37 23.32 10.82
C GLU A 298 -0.12 24.37 11.82
N THR A 299 -0.52 25.55 11.34
CA THR A 299 -1.08 26.61 12.19
C THR A 299 -2.29 27.21 11.50
N ILE A 300 -3.42 27.19 12.21
CA ILE A 300 -4.72 27.69 11.75
C ILE A 300 -5.06 28.94 12.54
N THR A 301 -5.51 29.99 11.87
CA THR A 301 -5.83 31.29 12.47
C THR A 301 -7.30 31.66 12.26
N GLY A 302 -7.91 32.33 13.23
CA GLY A 302 -9.27 32.86 13.14
C GLY A 302 -10.42 31.83 13.19
N THR A 303 -10.15 30.55 13.47
CA THR A 303 -11.18 29.50 13.61
C THR A 303 -10.77 28.40 14.58
N GLY A 304 -11.72 27.98 15.43
CA GLY A 304 -11.59 26.78 16.28
C GLY A 304 -11.98 25.47 15.60
N ASN A 305 -12.47 25.51 14.36
CA ASN A 305 -12.80 24.31 13.59
C ASN A 305 -11.58 23.80 12.82
N ALA A 306 -11.26 22.51 12.93
CA ALA A 306 -10.19 21.87 12.18
C ALA A 306 -10.47 20.37 11.91
N THR A 307 -10.00 19.86 10.78
CA THR A 307 -10.01 18.42 10.45
C THR A 307 -8.60 17.87 10.59
N ILE A 308 -8.39 16.95 11.55
CA ILE A 308 -7.06 16.51 12.00
C ILE A 308 -6.94 14.98 12.05
N PRO A 309 -5.77 14.38 11.79
CA PRO A 309 -5.53 12.96 12.01
C PRO A 309 -5.65 12.55 13.49
N GLU A 310 -5.99 11.28 13.75
CA GLU A 310 -5.99 10.69 15.09
C GLU A 310 -4.63 10.87 15.79
N GLY A 311 -4.64 11.21 17.09
CA GLY A 311 -3.42 11.40 17.89
C GLY A 311 -2.72 12.76 17.73
N THR A 312 -3.26 13.66 16.89
CA THR A 312 -2.78 15.05 16.78
C THR A 312 -2.87 15.77 18.11
N LYS A 313 -1.80 16.48 18.48
CA LYS A 313 -1.78 17.38 19.63
C LYS A 313 -2.17 18.78 19.16
N VAL A 314 -3.25 19.30 19.70
CA VAL A 314 -3.78 20.64 19.40
C VAL A 314 -3.38 21.57 20.54
N SER A 315 -2.82 22.73 20.20
CA SER A 315 -2.47 23.77 21.16
C SER A 315 -3.13 25.08 20.75
N TRP A 316 -4.05 25.56 21.58
CA TRP A 316 -4.71 26.85 21.40
C TRP A 316 -3.86 27.95 22.04
N GLN A 317 -3.69 29.04 21.29
CA GLN A 317 -3.05 30.28 21.71
C GLN A 317 -4.02 31.40 21.35
N ILE A 318 -4.65 31.98 22.37
CA ILE A 318 -5.71 32.96 22.22
C ILE A 318 -5.26 34.26 22.89
N GLU A 319 -5.38 35.38 22.20
CA GLU A 319 -5.09 36.72 22.74
C GLU A 319 -6.42 37.48 22.83
N GLY A 320 -6.64 38.23 23.93
CA GLY A 320 -7.90 38.95 24.10
C GLY A 320 -7.88 39.99 25.20
N LEU A 321 -8.66 41.06 24.99
CA LEU A 321 -8.72 42.23 25.84
C LEU A 321 -9.81 42.11 26.90
N HIS A 322 -9.51 42.62 28.10
CA HIS A 322 -10.42 42.63 29.25
C HIS A 322 -10.95 41.24 29.67
N ILE A 323 -10.24 40.17 29.32
CA ILE A 323 -10.57 38.78 29.68
C ILE A 323 -9.93 38.42 31.02
N GLY A 324 -10.73 37.99 31.99
CA GLY A 324 -10.27 37.42 33.26
C GLY A 324 -9.88 35.94 33.13
N ARG A 325 -10.72 35.14 32.46
CA ARG A 325 -10.46 33.75 32.11
C ARG A 325 -11.20 33.33 30.84
N ILE A 326 -10.69 32.28 30.18
CA ILE A 326 -11.37 31.54 29.11
C ILE A 326 -11.60 30.11 29.61
N ASP A 327 -12.84 29.65 29.54
CA ASP A 327 -13.23 28.29 29.89
C ASP A 327 -13.61 27.52 28.61
N MET A 328 -13.12 26.29 28.45
CA MET A 328 -13.55 25.33 27.42
C MET A 328 -14.61 24.42 28.02
N ALA A 329 -15.85 24.52 27.56
CA ALA A 329 -16.95 23.65 27.94
C ALA A 329 -17.16 22.53 26.90
N THR A 330 -17.27 21.30 27.40
CA THR A 330 -17.75 20.13 26.65
C THR A 330 -19.13 19.73 27.20
N LYS A 331 -19.74 18.65 26.68
CA LYS A 331 -21.03 18.12 27.19
C LYS A 331 -20.97 17.67 28.66
N ASP A 332 -19.78 17.39 29.18
CA ASP A 332 -19.52 16.70 30.43
C ASP A 332 -18.47 17.36 31.34
N THR A 333 -17.58 18.20 30.80
CA THR A 333 -16.48 18.85 31.54
C THR A 333 -16.33 20.33 31.19
N VAL A 334 -15.72 21.10 32.10
CA VAL A 334 -15.28 22.47 31.84
C VAL A 334 -13.83 22.61 32.27
N GLN A 335 -12.98 23.15 31.40
CA GLN A 335 -11.53 23.26 31.62
C GLN A 335 -11.05 24.69 31.32
N GLY A 336 -10.43 25.34 32.31
CA GLY A 336 -9.89 26.69 32.14
C GLY A 336 -8.56 26.71 31.39
N PHE A 337 -8.34 27.75 30.58
CA PHE A 337 -7.06 28.02 29.94
C PHE A 337 -6.04 28.56 30.95
N ASN A 338 -4.75 28.30 30.72
CA ASN A 338 -3.67 28.96 31.47
C ASN A 338 -3.50 30.39 30.94
N LYS A 339 -3.66 31.38 31.82
CA LYS A 339 -3.47 32.81 31.52
C LYS A 339 -2.02 33.24 31.78
N ASP A 340 -1.42 33.92 30.81
CA ASP A 340 -0.12 34.59 30.89
C ASP A 340 -0.26 35.98 30.26
N GLU A 341 -0.29 37.03 31.10
CA GLU A 341 -0.72 38.39 30.72
C GLU A 341 -2.05 38.39 29.94
N ASP A 342 -2.09 38.84 28.69
CA ASP A 342 -3.30 38.86 27.84
C ASP A 342 -3.43 37.61 26.93
N LYS A 343 -2.55 36.60 27.14
CA LYS A 343 -2.52 35.35 26.37
C LYS A 343 -3.06 34.17 27.17
N PHE A 344 -3.83 33.33 26.49
CA PHE A 344 -4.48 32.16 27.04
C PHE A 344 -4.03 30.93 26.26
N THR A 345 -3.49 29.95 26.97
CA THR A 345 -2.99 28.71 26.37
C THR A 345 -3.63 27.46 26.96
N PHE A 346 -4.00 26.54 26.07
CA PHE A 346 -4.48 25.20 26.40
C PHE A 346 -3.95 24.21 25.38
N SER A 347 -3.67 22.97 25.79
CA SER A 347 -3.11 21.97 24.88
C SER A 347 -3.51 20.57 25.29
N ASN A 348 -4.00 19.78 24.33
CA ASN A 348 -4.46 18.40 24.56
C ASN A 348 -4.30 17.54 23.29
N ARG A 349 -4.42 16.23 23.40
CA ARG A 349 -4.32 15.27 22.28
C ARG A 349 -5.64 14.55 22.06
N PHE A 350 -6.08 14.49 20.80
CA PHE A 350 -7.42 14.02 20.44
C PHE A 350 -7.39 12.74 19.62
N PHE A 351 -8.32 11.83 19.92
CA PHE A 351 -8.45 10.51 19.28
C PHE A 351 -9.83 10.23 18.68
N ASN A 352 -10.83 11.05 19.02
CA ASN A 352 -12.19 10.99 18.51
C ASN A 352 -12.70 12.43 18.28
N HIS A 353 -13.75 12.57 17.47
CA HIS A 353 -14.45 13.84 17.22
C HIS A 353 -14.79 14.56 18.52
N PHE A 354 -14.57 15.87 18.56
CA PHE A 354 -14.59 16.68 19.79
C PHE A 354 -15.31 18.01 19.55
N ASP A 355 -16.55 18.10 20.05
CA ASP A 355 -17.33 19.34 20.16
C ASP A 355 -16.90 20.13 21.41
N TYR A 356 -16.66 21.43 21.27
CA TYR A 356 -16.35 22.30 22.41
C TYR A 356 -16.89 23.73 22.23
N GLU A 357 -17.28 24.36 23.33
CA GLU A 357 -17.70 25.77 23.40
C GLU A 357 -16.65 26.54 24.21
N LEU A 358 -16.10 27.63 23.66
CA LEU A 358 -15.26 28.55 24.41
C LEU A 358 -16.13 29.66 24.99
N THR A 359 -16.00 29.89 26.30
CA THR A 359 -16.69 30.97 26.98
C THR A 359 -15.71 31.97 27.59
N THR A 360 -15.97 33.27 27.40
CA THR A 360 -15.16 34.36 27.95
C THR A 360 -15.79 34.91 29.23
N ALA A 361 -14.96 35.28 30.21
CA ALA A 361 -15.41 35.87 31.46
C ALA A 361 -14.41 36.89 32.03
N ASN A 362 -14.89 37.91 32.72
CA ASN A 362 -14.11 38.86 33.51
C ASN A 362 -14.78 39.11 34.88
N GLU A 363 -14.39 40.16 35.59
CA GLU A 363 -14.91 40.46 36.93
C GLU A 363 -16.39 40.90 36.94
N HIS A 364 -16.91 41.39 35.81
CA HIS A 364 -18.25 41.97 35.70
C HIS A 364 -19.24 41.10 34.91
N VAL A 365 -18.76 40.30 33.95
CA VAL A 365 -19.60 39.41 33.14
C VAL A 365 -18.97 38.03 32.99
N SER A 366 -19.81 36.99 32.94
CA SER A 366 -19.37 35.59 32.81
C SER A 366 -20.12 34.87 31.70
N ASN A 367 -19.41 34.06 30.92
CA ASN A 367 -19.93 33.40 29.71
C ASN A 367 -20.52 34.39 28.69
N PHE A 368 -19.77 35.47 28.43
CA PHE A 368 -20.19 36.58 27.57
C PHE A 368 -20.19 36.18 26.09
N GLU A 369 -19.01 36.00 25.50
CA GLU A 369 -18.91 35.33 24.20
C GLU A 369 -18.98 33.82 24.39
N ARG A 370 -19.65 33.15 23.44
CA ARG A 370 -19.87 31.70 23.41
C ARG A 370 -19.62 31.20 22.01
N LEU A 371 -18.44 30.63 21.78
CA LEU A 371 -17.99 30.22 20.46
C LEU A 371 -17.91 28.69 20.39
N ALA A 372 -18.90 28.10 19.73
CA ALA A 372 -18.97 26.66 19.51
C ALA A 372 -18.13 26.24 18.29
N TYR A 373 -17.31 25.22 18.49
CA TYR A 373 -16.35 24.69 17.53
C TYR A 373 -16.31 23.16 17.57
N SER A 374 -15.83 22.53 16.49
CA SER A 374 -15.65 21.09 16.39
C SER A 374 -14.29 20.72 15.80
N LEU A 375 -13.65 19.70 16.39
CA LEU A 375 -12.50 19.03 15.80
C LEU A 375 -12.94 17.71 15.16
N ASP A 376 -12.78 17.60 13.85
CA ASP A 376 -13.05 16.38 13.09
C ASP A 376 -11.82 15.48 13.04
N ILE A 377 -11.86 14.36 13.77
CA ILE A 377 -10.74 13.41 13.78
C ILE A 377 -10.91 12.39 12.64
N VAL A 378 -9.95 12.39 11.72
CA VAL A 378 -9.80 11.36 10.67
C VAL A 378 -9.00 10.20 11.24
N LYS A 379 -9.62 9.02 11.31
CA LYS A 379 -8.96 7.80 11.77
C LYS A 379 -8.07 7.19 10.69
N ASP A 380 -6.98 6.63 11.17
CA ASP A 380 -5.96 5.91 10.42
C ASP A 380 -6.52 4.57 9.88
N ALA A 381 -6.48 4.36 8.56
CA ALA A 381 -7.07 3.19 7.92
C ALA A 381 -6.16 1.96 8.06
N SER A 382 -6.69 0.74 8.03
CA SER A 382 -5.81 -0.44 7.96
C SER A 382 -5.28 -0.61 6.53
N ALA A 383 -4.01 -1.00 6.42
CA ALA A 383 -3.39 -1.39 5.14
C ALA A 383 -4.24 -2.44 4.39
N THR A 384 -4.20 -2.38 3.06
CA THR A 384 -4.82 -3.35 2.15
C THR A 384 -3.75 -4.24 1.54
N VAL A 385 -4.07 -5.52 1.32
CA VAL A 385 -3.17 -6.48 0.69
C VAL A 385 -3.92 -7.41 -0.24
N ARG A 386 -3.42 -7.56 -1.46
CA ARG A 386 -3.85 -8.56 -2.45
C ARG A 386 -2.65 -9.41 -2.82
N VAL A 387 -2.80 -10.73 -2.84
CA VAL A 387 -1.75 -11.67 -3.21
C VAL A 387 -2.32 -12.67 -4.20
N GLU A 388 -1.56 -12.97 -5.24
CA GLU A 388 -1.89 -13.95 -6.27
C GLU A 388 -0.80 -15.03 -6.30
N GLN A 389 -1.22 -16.29 -6.34
CA GLN A 389 -0.35 -17.46 -6.37
C GLN A 389 -0.18 -17.91 -7.83
N VAL A 390 1.07 -18.15 -8.21
CA VAL A 390 1.47 -18.74 -9.50
C VAL A 390 2.14 -20.07 -9.19
N LEU A 391 1.54 -21.13 -9.70
CA LEU A 391 2.04 -22.51 -9.58
C LEU A 391 2.83 -22.86 -10.85
N ASP A 392 3.97 -23.52 -10.66
CA ASP A 392 4.70 -24.18 -11.73
C ASP A 392 4.45 -25.70 -11.64
N SER A 393 3.91 -26.28 -12.72
CA SER A 393 3.64 -27.72 -12.79
C SER A 393 4.90 -28.57 -12.84
N LEU A 394 6.02 -28.01 -13.31
CA LEU A 394 7.32 -28.69 -13.37
C LEU A 394 8.05 -28.67 -12.02
N SER A 395 7.67 -27.75 -11.13
CA SER A 395 8.27 -27.56 -9.81
C SER A 395 7.23 -27.61 -8.67
N PRO A 396 6.57 -28.76 -8.38
CA PRO A 396 5.43 -28.82 -7.45
C PRO A 396 5.72 -28.35 -6.01
N ASN A 397 6.99 -28.40 -5.57
CA ASN A 397 7.44 -27.89 -4.26
C ASN A 397 7.74 -26.39 -4.24
N GLN A 398 7.68 -25.71 -5.38
CA GLN A 398 7.88 -24.27 -5.48
C GLN A 398 6.54 -23.58 -5.80
N SER A 399 6.21 -22.55 -5.06
CA SER A 399 5.04 -21.71 -5.32
C SER A 399 5.44 -20.25 -5.26
N PHE A 400 5.13 -19.51 -6.31
CA PHE A 400 5.47 -18.11 -6.43
C PHE A 400 4.27 -17.25 -6.05
N TYR A 401 4.50 -16.24 -5.22
CA TYR A 401 3.47 -15.32 -4.76
C TYR A 401 3.86 -13.90 -5.18
N THR A 402 2.96 -13.23 -5.89
CA THR A 402 3.07 -11.78 -6.17
C THR A 402 2.05 -11.06 -5.33
N GLY A 403 2.52 -10.15 -4.48
CA GLY A 403 1.69 -9.39 -3.56
C GLY A 403 1.76 -7.90 -3.82
N GLN A 404 0.64 -7.22 -3.74
CA GLN A 404 0.56 -5.76 -3.70
C GLN A 404 -0.06 -5.34 -2.37
N ALA A 405 0.65 -4.47 -1.66
CA ALA A 405 0.22 -3.85 -0.42
C ALA A 405 0.05 -2.34 -0.64
N ALA A 406 -1.00 -1.76 -0.05
CA ALA A 406 -1.28 -0.33 -0.13
C ALA A 406 -1.89 0.22 1.17
N ASP A 407 -1.41 1.37 1.62
CA ASP A 407 -1.72 2.01 2.89
C ASP A 407 -1.74 3.56 2.74
N ASP A 408 -2.43 4.28 3.63
CA ASP A 408 -2.55 5.74 3.55
C ASP A 408 -1.34 6.50 4.15
N TYR A 409 -0.60 5.90 5.09
CA TYR A 409 0.56 6.54 5.73
C TYR A 409 1.88 5.78 5.59
N GLY A 410 1.86 4.47 5.33
CA GLY A 410 3.01 3.69 4.90
C GLY A 410 3.12 2.29 5.51
N ILE A 411 3.64 1.35 4.72
CA ILE A 411 3.83 -0.04 5.11
C ILE A 411 5.12 -0.20 5.91
N ARG A 412 5.02 -0.62 7.17
CA ARG A 412 6.17 -0.84 8.07
C ARG A 412 6.88 -2.16 7.78
N SER A 413 6.13 -3.25 7.61
CA SER A 413 6.69 -4.55 7.25
C SER A 413 5.68 -5.49 6.60
N ILE A 414 6.20 -6.39 5.77
CA ILE A 414 5.47 -7.46 5.11
C ILE A 414 6.09 -8.78 5.57
N ARG A 415 5.25 -9.70 6.04
CA ARG A 415 5.65 -10.97 6.64
C ARG A 415 4.90 -12.11 5.99
N VAL A 416 5.57 -13.22 5.72
CA VAL A 416 4.90 -14.49 5.41
C VAL A 416 4.70 -15.27 6.70
N VAL A 417 3.53 -15.89 6.82
CA VAL A 417 3.15 -16.73 7.95
C VAL A 417 2.77 -18.09 7.43
N CYS A 418 3.43 -19.14 7.92
CA CYS A 418 3.24 -20.52 7.50
C CYS A 418 3.01 -21.41 8.73
N PHE A 419 2.10 -22.37 8.61
CA PHE A 419 1.81 -23.34 9.66
C PHE A 419 1.29 -24.66 9.06
N PRO A 420 1.55 -25.82 9.69
CA PRO A 420 1.00 -27.10 9.27
C PRO A 420 -0.54 -27.09 9.22
N SER A 421 -1.13 -27.83 8.28
CA SER A 421 -2.59 -27.86 8.10
C SER A 421 -3.33 -28.61 9.22
N ASP A 422 -2.63 -29.53 9.88
CA ASP A 422 -3.02 -30.34 11.04
C ASP A 422 -2.75 -29.64 12.37
N GLU A 423 -1.63 -28.92 12.49
CA GLU A 423 -1.20 -28.22 13.72
C GLU A 423 -1.23 -26.69 13.58
N ASN A 424 -2.41 -26.08 13.80
CA ASN A 424 -2.60 -24.63 13.68
C ASN A 424 -1.78 -23.76 14.67
N GLU A 425 -1.16 -24.35 15.69
CA GLU A 425 -0.36 -23.63 16.71
C GLU A 425 1.13 -23.50 16.34
N ALA A 426 1.64 -24.35 15.44
CA ALA A 426 3.04 -24.36 15.00
C ALA A 426 3.34 -23.28 13.95
N VAL A 427 3.14 -22.00 14.33
CA VAL A 427 3.16 -20.86 13.41
C VAL A 427 4.55 -20.25 13.24
N GLN A 428 5.15 -20.46 12.07
CA GLN A 428 6.37 -19.78 11.63
C GLN A 428 6.05 -18.41 11.03
N ARG A 429 6.92 -17.41 11.27
CA ARG A 429 6.78 -16.05 10.75
C ARG A 429 8.12 -15.54 10.24
N VAL A 430 8.18 -15.21 8.95
CA VAL A 430 9.38 -14.68 8.30
C VAL A 430 9.08 -13.27 7.79
N THR A 431 9.96 -12.31 8.08
CA THR A 431 9.83 -10.95 7.53
C THR A 431 10.45 -10.93 6.14
N LEU A 432 9.66 -10.54 5.14
CA LEU A 432 10.10 -10.44 3.75
C LEU A 432 10.80 -9.10 3.52
N GLU A 433 10.07 -8.01 3.72
CA GLU A 433 10.47 -6.65 3.35
C GLU A 433 9.90 -5.62 4.33
N SER A 434 10.59 -4.47 4.46
CA SER A 434 10.15 -3.31 5.25
C SER A 434 10.29 -2.04 4.41
N PRO A 435 9.37 -1.79 3.45
CA PRO A 435 9.57 -0.81 2.39
C PRO A 435 9.40 0.66 2.84
N GLY A 436 8.55 0.92 3.84
CA GLY A 436 8.28 2.29 4.33
C GLY A 436 7.48 3.17 3.36
N THR A 437 6.97 2.62 2.25
CA THR A 437 6.19 3.33 1.23
C THR A 437 4.68 3.11 1.41
N ASN A 438 3.86 4.02 0.86
CA ASN A 438 2.40 3.88 0.83
C ASN A 438 1.91 2.72 -0.05
N VAL A 439 2.59 2.45 -1.17
CA VAL A 439 2.29 1.32 -2.05
C VAL A 439 3.57 0.55 -2.28
N HIS A 440 3.49 -0.78 -2.21
CA HIS A 440 4.62 -1.67 -2.45
C HIS A 440 4.18 -2.97 -3.13
N GLN A 441 4.98 -3.44 -4.09
CA GLN A 441 4.81 -4.77 -4.68
C GLN A 441 5.95 -5.66 -4.19
N PHE A 442 5.60 -6.81 -3.61
CA PHE A 442 6.54 -7.78 -3.04
C PHE A 442 6.38 -9.14 -3.72
N TYR A 443 7.43 -9.95 -3.64
CA TYR A 443 7.47 -11.31 -4.19
C TYR A 443 7.91 -12.28 -3.10
N TYR A 444 7.38 -13.50 -3.15
CA TYR A 444 7.82 -14.58 -2.29
C TYR A 444 7.83 -15.91 -3.03
N THR A 445 8.88 -16.70 -2.81
CA THR A 445 9.02 -18.05 -3.36
C THR A 445 8.98 -19.05 -2.21
N PHE A 446 7.87 -19.77 -2.05
CA PHE A 446 7.80 -20.90 -1.13
C PHE A 446 8.73 -22.03 -1.63
N PRO A 447 9.46 -22.74 -0.76
CA PRO A 447 9.44 -22.70 0.72
C PRO A 447 10.51 -21.81 1.37
N SER A 448 11.08 -20.85 0.63
CA SER A 448 12.31 -20.14 1.03
C SER A 448 12.21 -19.48 2.41
N GLY A 449 13.15 -19.78 3.30
CA GLY A 449 13.22 -19.24 4.66
C GLY A 449 12.29 -19.89 5.70
N LEU A 450 11.56 -20.95 5.33
CA LEU A 450 10.74 -21.75 6.25
C LEU A 450 11.41 -23.09 6.57
N GLU A 451 11.18 -23.61 7.77
CA GLU A 451 11.66 -24.93 8.19
C GLU A 451 10.51 -25.94 8.05
N LEU A 452 10.48 -26.68 6.95
CA LEU A 452 9.35 -27.55 6.59
C LEU A 452 9.72 -29.05 6.60
N GLU A 453 8.79 -29.86 7.08
CA GLU A 453 8.85 -31.33 6.98
C GLU A 453 8.33 -31.77 5.60
N ARG A 454 9.05 -32.68 4.95
CA ARG A 454 8.64 -33.28 3.67
C ARG A 454 7.43 -34.19 3.87
N GLY A 455 6.51 -34.21 2.90
CA GLY A 455 5.28 -34.99 2.91
C GLY A 455 4.12 -34.38 3.69
N ARG A 456 4.17 -33.10 4.07
CA ARG A 456 3.15 -32.42 4.88
C ARG A 456 2.48 -31.24 4.14
N ASP A 457 1.20 -31.01 4.44
CA ASP A 457 0.40 -29.89 3.93
C ASP A 457 0.53 -28.64 4.83
N TYR A 458 0.77 -27.48 4.23
CA TYR A 458 0.91 -26.20 4.93
C TYR A 458 -0.12 -25.16 4.48
N LYS A 459 -0.46 -24.25 5.39
CA LYS A 459 -1.28 -23.06 5.14
C LYS A 459 -0.40 -21.82 5.23
N ILE A 460 -0.47 -20.97 4.22
CA ILE A 460 0.36 -19.79 4.05
C ILE A 460 -0.52 -18.56 3.89
N TYR A 461 -0.20 -17.48 4.59
CA TYR A 461 -0.78 -16.16 4.34
C TYR A 461 0.23 -15.06 4.60
N PHE A 462 -0.05 -13.88 4.08
CA PHE A 462 0.84 -12.71 4.20
C PHE A 462 0.22 -11.70 5.17
N GLU A 463 1.02 -11.27 6.13
CA GLU A 463 0.69 -10.21 7.07
C GLU A 463 1.38 -8.91 6.64
N VAL A 464 0.58 -7.90 6.29
CA VAL A 464 1.06 -6.54 6.09
C VAL A 464 0.81 -5.76 7.37
N VAL A 465 1.84 -5.04 7.81
CA VAL A 465 1.81 -4.24 9.02
C VAL A 465 1.97 -2.78 8.63
N ASP A 466 0.99 -1.94 8.97
CA ASP A 466 1.09 -0.50 8.77
C ASP A 466 2.06 0.17 9.75
N ASN A 467 2.25 1.47 9.57
CA ASN A 467 3.13 2.30 10.39
C ASN A 467 2.42 3.03 11.54
N ASP A 468 1.18 2.64 11.93
CA ASP A 468 0.41 3.25 13.02
C ASP A 468 1.22 3.26 14.33
N GLY A 469 1.79 4.42 14.65
CA GLY A 469 2.62 4.63 15.84
C GLY A 469 1.83 4.71 17.15
N ILE A 470 0.50 4.81 17.09
CA ILE A 470 -0.39 4.90 18.26
C ILE A 470 -0.70 3.49 18.79
N ARG A 471 -0.95 2.55 17.89
CA ARG A 471 -1.35 1.16 18.24
C ARG A 471 -0.24 0.12 18.04
N GLY A 472 0.94 0.55 17.57
CA GLY A 472 2.10 -0.33 17.35
C GLY A 472 2.05 -1.10 16.02
N GLY A 473 1.30 -0.57 15.05
CA GLY A 473 1.03 -1.11 13.72
C GLY A 473 -0.15 -2.09 13.69
N LYS A 474 -1.23 -1.76 12.96
CA LYS A 474 -2.32 -2.70 12.70
C LYS A 474 -1.84 -3.75 11.68
N VAL A 475 -2.40 -4.96 11.78
CA VAL A 475 -2.01 -6.09 10.93
C VAL A 475 -3.19 -6.50 10.04
N THR A 476 -2.99 -6.45 8.73
CA THR A 476 -3.94 -6.98 7.74
C THR A 476 -3.41 -8.28 7.16
N LYS A 477 -4.31 -9.25 6.93
CA LYS A 477 -3.99 -10.58 6.38
C LYS A 477 -4.47 -10.71 4.95
N SER A 478 -3.69 -11.37 4.09
CA SER A 478 -4.15 -11.84 2.80
C SER A 478 -5.15 -13.00 2.95
N GLN A 479 -5.71 -13.45 1.82
CA GLN A 479 -6.28 -14.79 1.73
C GLN A 479 -5.24 -15.86 2.13
N THR A 480 -5.71 -16.98 2.67
CA THR A 480 -4.88 -18.15 3.02
C THR A 480 -4.78 -19.08 1.83
N PHE A 481 -3.56 -19.42 1.46
CA PHE A 481 -3.22 -20.40 0.43
C PHE A 481 -2.86 -21.73 1.07
N SER A 482 -3.18 -22.83 0.40
CA SER A 482 -2.64 -24.16 0.75
C SER A 482 -1.43 -24.45 -0.13
N ALA A 483 -0.37 -25.00 0.45
CA ALA A 483 0.80 -25.47 -0.26
C ALA A 483 1.30 -26.76 0.39
N THR A 484 1.51 -27.80 -0.41
CA THR A 484 2.05 -29.08 0.05
C THR A 484 3.55 -29.08 -0.21
N PHE A 485 4.34 -29.51 0.78
CA PHE A 485 5.77 -29.75 0.59
C PHE A 485 5.98 -31.24 0.39
N TRP A 486 5.87 -31.68 -0.86
CA TRP A 486 5.94 -33.08 -1.29
C TRP A 486 7.29 -33.73 -0.97
N ASP A 487 7.28 -35.01 -0.62
CA ASP A 487 8.48 -35.84 -0.54
C ASP A 487 8.96 -36.31 -1.93
N ASP A 488 10.14 -36.92 -1.99
CA ASP A 488 10.80 -37.30 -3.25
C ASP A 488 9.99 -38.34 -4.06
N ASN A 489 9.20 -39.21 -3.40
CA ASN A 489 8.29 -40.14 -4.10
C ASN A 489 7.06 -39.41 -4.62
N GLN A 490 6.48 -38.52 -3.80
CA GLN A 490 5.31 -37.73 -4.19
C GLN A 490 5.64 -36.78 -5.36
N LEU A 491 6.83 -36.18 -5.37
CA LEU A 491 7.36 -35.43 -6.51
C LEU A 491 7.44 -36.30 -7.77
N LYS A 492 8.03 -37.50 -7.67
CA LYS A 492 8.13 -38.41 -8.83
C LYS A 492 6.76 -38.87 -9.32
N ASN A 493 5.78 -39.09 -8.43
CA ASN A 493 4.40 -39.35 -8.84
C ASN A 493 3.76 -38.14 -9.54
N LYS A 494 4.03 -36.91 -9.11
CA LYS A 494 3.53 -35.69 -9.78
C LYS A 494 4.17 -35.47 -11.15
N GLU A 495 5.47 -35.75 -11.29
CA GLU A 495 6.18 -35.80 -12.57
C GLU A 495 5.53 -36.82 -13.53
N LEU A 496 5.23 -38.03 -13.04
CA LEU A 496 4.57 -39.09 -13.80
C LEU A 496 3.12 -38.76 -14.17
N GLU A 497 2.34 -38.18 -13.26
CA GLU A 497 0.99 -37.66 -13.56
C GLU A 497 1.03 -36.60 -14.67
N PHE A 498 1.99 -35.67 -14.60
CA PHE A 498 2.20 -34.65 -15.62
C PHE A 498 2.54 -35.29 -16.98
N GLN A 499 3.54 -36.19 -17.01
CA GLN A 499 3.94 -36.95 -18.19
C GLN A 499 2.74 -37.67 -18.83
N ASN A 500 1.96 -38.43 -18.05
CA ASN A 500 0.78 -39.13 -18.56
C ASN A 500 -0.27 -38.15 -19.15
N SER A 501 -0.51 -37.02 -18.47
CA SER A 501 -1.41 -35.99 -18.98
C SER A 501 -0.94 -35.41 -20.32
N THR A 502 0.36 -35.24 -20.50
CA THR A 502 0.99 -34.71 -21.72
C THR A 502 1.00 -35.75 -22.83
N LEU A 503 1.27 -37.02 -22.52
CA LEU A 503 1.15 -38.15 -23.45
C LEU A 503 -0.26 -38.35 -23.97
N SER A 504 -1.28 -38.20 -23.12
CA SER A 504 -2.67 -38.24 -23.54
C SER A 504 -3.02 -37.08 -24.48
N LYS A 505 -2.59 -35.85 -24.19
CA LYS A 505 -2.78 -34.70 -25.10
C LYS A 505 -2.03 -34.88 -26.43
N MET A 506 -0.79 -35.37 -26.39
CA MET A 506 0.03 -35.65 -27.57
C MET A 506 -0.61 -36.74 -28.44
N GLY A 507 -1.10 -37.84 -27.85
CA GLY A 507 -1.82 -38.89 -28.57
C GLY A 507 -3.12 -38.40 -29.23
N ASN A 508 -3.93 -37.60 -28.52
CA ASN A 508 -5.12 -36.96 -29.11
C ASN A 508 -4.77 -35.98 -30.24
N SER A 509 -3.61 -35.33 -30.18
CA SER A 509 -3.15 -34.43 -31.24
C SER A 509 -2.56 -35.18 -32.43
N LEU A 510 -1.90 -36.32 -32.21
CA LEU A 510 -1.43 -37.21 -33.27
C LEU A 510 -2.59 -37.75 -34.11
N GLU A 511 -3.72 -38.07 -33.49
CA GLU A 511 -4.93 -38.47 -34.23
C GLU A 511 -5.44 -37.31 -35.11
N ARG A 512 -5.41 -36.07 -34.61
CA ARG A 512 -5.75 -34.88 -35.41
C ARG A 512 -4.74 -34.58 -36.52
N PHE A 513 -3.47 -34.97 -36.39
CA PHE A 513 -2.49 -34.92 -37.49
C PHE A 513 -2.89 -35.89 -38.61
N LYS A 514 -3.34 -37.10 -38.26
CA LYS A 514 -3.85 -38.10 -39.23
C LYS A 514 -5.15 -37.64 -39.91
N GLU A 515 -6.05 -36.99 -39.18
CA GLU A 515 -7.23 -36.34 -39.77
C GLU A 515 -6.84 -35.21 -40.75
N GLN A 516 -5.80 -34.43 -40.43
CA GLN A 516 -5.28 -33.39 -41.33
C GLN A 516 -4.59 -33.98 -42.57
N GLU A 517 -3.84 -35.07 -42.45
CA GLU A 517 -3.21 -35.76 -43.58
C GLU A 517 -4.24 -36.24 -44.61
N GLN A 518 -5.38 -36.78 -44.13
CA GLN A 518 -6.53 -37.11 -44.98
C GLN A 518 -7.21 -35.87 -45.57
N THR A 519 -7.23 -34.76 -44.84
CA THR A 519 -7.80 -33.49 -45.33
C THR A 519 -6.94 -32.87 -46.43
N LEU A 520 -5.61 -32.85 -46.27
CA LEU A 520 -4.66 -32.44 -47.29
C LEU A 520 -4.73 -33.32 -48.54
N SER A 521 -4.89 -34.64 -48.35
CA SER A 521 -5.06 -35.58 -49.47
C SER A 521 -6.30 -35.26 -50.31
N LYS A 522 -7.44 -34.96 -49.67
CA LYS A 522 -8.67 -34.52 -50.35
C LYS A 522 -8.48 -33.18 -51.04
N LEU A 523 -7.88 -32.21 -50.36
CA LEU A 523 -7.63 -30.88 -50.90
C LEU A 523 -6.72 -30.95 -52.13
N ASN A 524 -5.65 -31.76 -52.09
CA ASN A 524 -4.78 -32.02 -53.23
C ASN A 524 -5.51 -32.71 -54.40
N GLN A 525 -6.49 -33.58 -54.12
CA GLN A 525 -7.33 -34.18 -55.15
C GLN A 525 -8.29 -33.17 -55.79
N GLU A 526 -9.01 -32.39 -54.99
CA GLU A 526 -9.90 -31.31 -55.46
C GLU A 526 -9.11 -30.26 -56.29
N GLN A 527 -7.90 -29.92 -55.85
CA GLN A 527 -6.99 -29.04 -56.61
C GLN A 527 -6.50 -29.64 -57.93
N LYS A 528 -6.42 -30.97 -58.09
CA LYS A 528 -6.11 -31.58 -59.40
C LYS A 528 -7.29 -31.48 -60.37
N GLU A 529 -8.52 -31.58 -59.88
CA GLU A 529 -9.74 -31.51 -60.69
C GLU A 529 -10.06 -30.07 -61.16
N GLU A 530 -9.82 -29.06 -60.32
CA GLU A 530 -10.11 -27.66 -60.66
C GLU A 530 -9.02 -27.00 -61.56
N ARG A 531 -9.44 -26.14 -62.49
CA ARG A 531 -8.50 -25.40 -63.36
C ARG A 531 -7.89 -24.16 -62.72
N THR A 532 -8.55 -23.55 -61.73
CA THR A 532 -8.13 -22.28 -61.12
C THR A 532 -8.63 -22.18 -59.68
N LEU A 533 -7.74 -21.89 -58.74
CA LEU A 533 -8.07 -21.61 -57.33
C LEU A 533 -9.12 -20.49 -57.21
N ASN A 534 -10.32 -20.85 -56.79
CA ASN A 534 -11.38 -19.92 -56.46
C ASN A 534 -11.18 -19.33 -55.03
N PHE A 535 -12.07 -18.45 -54.57
CA PHE A 535 -11.90 -17.78 -53.27
C PHE A 535 -12.18 -18.71 -52.08
N GLU A 536 -13.06 -19.69 -52.25
CA GLU A 536 -13.39 -20.68 -51.22
C GLU A 536 -12.21 -21.62 -51.00
N ASP A 537 -11.62 -22.20 -52.05
CA ASP A 537 -10.46 -23.10 -51.92
C ASP A 537 -9.26 -22.40 -51.26
N LYS A 538 -9.05 -21.12 -51.57
CA LYS A 538 -7.99 -20.32 -50.91
C LYS A 538 -8.23 -20.19 -49.42
N ASN A 539 -9.48 -20.00 -48.99
CA ASN A 539 -9.82 -19.98 -47.57
C ASN A 539 -9.68 -21.37 -46.94
N GLN A 540 -10.03 -22.45 -47.65
CA GLN A 540 -9.84 -23.83 -47.17
C GLN A 540 -8.35 -24.18 -47.02
N ILE A 541 -7.51 -23.83 -47.99
CA ILE A 541 -6.04 -23.96 -47.90
C ILE A 541 -5.50 -23.14 -46.72
N LYS A 542 -5.96 -21.90 -46.55
CA LYS A 542 -5.50 -21.01 -45.47
C LYS A 542 -5.92 -21.51 -44.09
N ASP A 543 -7.15 -21.99 -43.95
CA ASP A 543 -7.68 -22.61 -42.73
C ASP A 543 -6.93 -23.92 -42.41
N PHE A 544 -6.65 -24.75 -43.42
CA PHE A 544 -5.78 -25.93 -43.29
C PHE A 544 -4.37 -25.55 -42.81
N LEU A 545 -3.69 -24.62 -43.48
CA LEU A 545 -2.34 -24.18 -43.10
C LEU A 545 -2.29 -23.57 -41.70
N GLN A 546 -3.31 -22.80 -41.30
CA GLN A 546 -3.43 -22.26 -39.94
C GLN A 546 -3.64 -23.34 -38.89
N LYS A 547 -4.51 -24.33 -39.15
CA LYS A 547 -4.71 -25.49 -38.26
C LYS A 547 -3.45 -26.34 -38.15
N GLN A 548 -2.75 -26.57 -39.26
CA GLN A 548 -1.47 -27.27 -39.29
C GLN A 548 -0.41 -26.52 -38.47
N GLN A 549 -0.31 -25.19 -38.62
CA GLN A 549 0.63 -24.39 -37.82
C GLN A 549 0.34 -24.49 -36.31
N GLN A 550 -0.94 -24.41 -35.90
CA GLN A 550 -1.34 -24.60 -34.49
C GLN A 550 -0.98 -26.02 -33.99
N GLN A 551 -1.04 -27.04 -34.84
CA GLN A 551 -0.64 -28.39 -34.50
C GLN A 551 0.88 -28.53 -34.34
N GLU A 552 1.70 -27.95 -35.22
CA GLU A 552 3.17 -27.90 -35.06
C GLU A 552 3.59 -27.16 -33.77
N GLU A 553 2.94 -26.03 -33.44
CA GLU A 553 3.18 -25.29 -32.19
C GLU A 553 2.81 -26.11 -30.95
N LEU A 554 1.72 -26.88 -31.00
CA LEU A 554 1.35 -27.82 -29.93
C LEU A 554 2.35 -28.99 -29.82
N MET A 555 2.89 -29.51 -30.94
CA MET A 555 3.91 -30.56 -30.89
C MET A 555 5.20 -30.05 -30.28
N LYS A 556 5.68 -28.88 -30.72
CA LYS A 556 6.83 -28.20 -30.10
C LYS A 556 6.61 -28.06 -28.59
N LYS A 557 5.42 -27.61 -28.17
CA LYS A 557 5.10 -27.48 -26.75
C LYS A 557 5.14 -28.82 -26.00
N PHE A 558 4.50 -29.88 -26.51
CA PHE A 558 4.51 -31.19 -25.85
C PHE A 558 5.91 -31.83 -25.85
N SER A 559 6.70 -31.67 -26.92
CA SER A 559 8.09 -32.12 -26.96
C SER A 559 8.92 -31.46 -25.87
N ASN A 560 8.74 -30.16 -25.66
CA ASN A 560 9.46 -29.41 -24.62
C ASN A 560 8.96 -29.78 -23.21
N GLU A 561 7.64 -29.84 -22.98
CA GLU A 561 7.05 -30.29 -21.71
C GLU A 561 7.52 -31.71 -21.34
N LEU A 562 7.58 -32.63 -22.31
CA LEU A 562 8.10 -33.97 -22.10
C LEU A 562 9.61 -33.94 -21.80
N ASN A 563 10.43 -33.26 -22.61
CA ASN A 563 11.89 -33.19 -22.40
C ASN A 563 12.27 -32.56 -21.05
N GLU A 564 11.53 -31.55 -20.59
CA GLU A 564 11.72 -30.94 -19.26
C GLU A 564 11.27 -31.86 -18.12
N SER A 565 10.19 -32.62 -18.32
CA SER A 565 9.69 -33.60 -17.34
C SER A 565 10.53 -34.88 -17.24
N ILE A 566 11.38 -35.16 -18.24
CA ILE A 566 12.30 -36.31 -18.26
C ILE A 566 13.54 -35.93 -17.42
N GLY A 567 13.39 -36.02 -16.10
CA GLY A 567 14.26 -35.38 -15.11
C GLY A 567 15.77 -35.63 -15.27
N LYS A 568 16.58 -34.60 -15.02
CA LYS A 568 18.03 -34.57 -15.35
C LYS A 568 18.93 -35.60 -14.64
N ASN A 569 18.47 -36.25 -13.58
CA ASN A 569 19.35 -36.90 -12.60
C ASN A 569 19.62 -38.41 -12.76
N GLU A 570 18.90 -39.14 -13.61
CA GLU A 570 19.21 -40.55 -13.92
C GLU A 570 19.75 -40.66 -15.37
N ASP A 571 20.93 -41.29 -15.53
CA ASP A 571 21.58 -41.58 -16.81
C ASP A 571 21.17 -42.98 -17.31
N SER A 572 19.97 -43.12 -17.87
CA SER A 572 19.64 -44.30 -18.67
C SER A 572 19.84 -44.01 -20.16
N GLU A 573 20.31 -45.00 -20.90
CA GLU A 573 20.53 -44.89 -22.35
C GLU A 573 19.22 -44.55 -23.08
N MET A 574 18.13 -45.26 -22.76
CA MET A 574 16.78 -45.02 -23.28
C MET A 574 16.32 -43.57 -23.07
N LYS A 575 16.68 -42.95 -21.94
CA LYS A 575 16.36 -41.54 -21.65
C LYS A 575 17.13 -40.59 -22.57
N LYS A 576 18.46 -40.74 -22.70
CA LYS A 576 19.28 -39.88 -23.58
C LYS A 576 18.78 -39.91 -25.01
N LEU A 577 18.51 -41.12 -25.51
CA LEU A 577 17.95 -41.38 -26.83
C LEU A 577 16.56 -40.74 -27.02
N LEU A 578 15.73 -40.73 -25.98
CA LEU A 578 14.41 -40.09 -26.02
C LEU A 578 14.52 -38.55 -26.01
N GLN A 579 15.41 -37.98 -25.19
CA GLN A 579 15.65 -36.53 -25.16
C GLN A 579 16.17 -36.04 -26.52
N GLU A 580 17.12 -36.74 -27.13
CA GLU A 580 17.64 -36.40 -28.45
C GLU A 580 16.54 -36.42 -29.53
N ARG A 581 15.67 -37.43 -29.51
CA ARG A 581 14.50 -37.50 -30.42
C ARG A 581 13.52 -36.34 -30.18
N LEU A 582 13.25 -35.97 -28.93
CA LEU A 582 12.37 -34.84 -28.59
C LEU A 582 12.94 -33.50 -29.06
N GLU A 583 14.25 -33.26 -28.87
CA GLU A 583 14.93 -32.06 -29.37
C GLU A 583 15.03 -32.02 -30.90
N ARG A 584 15.20 -33.18 -31.55
CA ARG A 584 15.21 -33.28 -33.01
C ARG A 584 13.81 -32.95 -33.57
N GLN A 585 12.76 -33.50 -32.97
CA GLN A 585 11.37 -33.18 -33.30
C GLN A 585 11.04 -31.70 -33.07
N GLU A 586 11.58 -31.07 -32.02
CA GLU A 586 11.41 -29.63 -31.79
C GLU A 586 12.00 -28.80 -32.94
N LYS A 587 13.18 -29.20 -33.45
CA LYS A 587 13.84 -28.54 -34.59
C LYS A 587 13.09 -28.81 -35.90
N GLU A 588 12.53 -30.00 -36.11
CA GLU A 588 11.66 -30.31 -37.25
C GLU A 588 10.39 -29.45 -37.23
N ALA A 589 9.67 -29.39 -36.11
CA ALA A 589 8.47 -28.57 -35.95
C ALA A 589 8.73 -27.07 -36.21
N GLN A 590 9.91 -26.56 -35.84
CA GLN A 590 10.33 -25.18 -36.16
C GLN A 590 10.55 -24.97 -37.66
N LYS A 591 11.17 -25.93 -38.36
CA LYS A 591 11.32 -25.90 -39.83
C LYS A 591 9.95 -25.96 -40.52
N ASN A 592 9.05 -26.82 -40.06
CA ASN A 592 7.68 -26.96 -40.56
C ASN A 592 6.90 -25.66 -40.40
N ALA A 593 6.94 -25.03 -39.21
CA ALA A 593 6.26 -23.77 -38.95
C ALA A 593 6.74 -22.63 -39.89
N ALA A 594 8.05 -22.55 -40.16
CA ALA A 594 8.59 -21.61 -41.13
C ALA A 594 8.10 -21.89 -42.57
N LEU A 595 8.07 -23.17 -42.97
CA LEU A 595 7.55 -23.59 -44.27
C LEU A 595 6.06 -23.25 -44.42
N LEU A 596 5.24 -23.48 -43.39
CA LEU A 596 3.80 -23.14 -43.39
C LEU A 596 3.55 -21.62 -43.53
N ASP A 597 4.40 -20.78 -42.96
CA ASP A 597 4.35 -19.31 -43.15
C ASP A 597 4.78 -18.89 -44.58
N GLU A 598 5.70 -19.61 -45.22
CA GLU A 598 5.98 -19.46 -46.65
C GLU A 598 4.77 -19.89 -47.52
N LEU A 599 4.13 -21.03 -47.22
CA LEU A 599 2.94 -21.50 -47.94
C LEU A 599 1.75 -20.53 -47.81
N ASN A 600 1.52 -19.96 -46.62
CA ASN A 600 0.51 -18.93 -46.42
C ASN A 600 0.75 -17.71 -47.33
N LYS A 601 2.01 -17.27 -47.45
CA LYS A 601 2.40 -16.15 -48.35
C LYS A 601 2.35 -16.51 -49.84
N LEU A 602 2.46 -17.79 -50.20
CA LEU A 602 2.30 -18.29 -51.57
C LEU A 602 0.82 -18.45 -51.96
N ALA A 603 -0.04 -18.89 -51.05
CA ALA A 603 -1.48 -18.96 -51.24
C ALA A 603 -2.09 -17.58 -51.59
N ASP A 604 -1.61 -16.51 -50.92
CA ASP A 604 -1.99 -15.13 -51.23
C ASP A 604 -1.46 -14.64 -52.62
N LYS A 605 -0.43 -15.28 -53.20
CA LYS A 605 0.24 -14.87 -54.46
C LYS A 605 -0.28 -15.54 -55.74
N ILE A 606 -1.20 -16.50 -55.65
CA ILE A 606 -1.90 -17.09 -56.81
C ILE A 606 -0.99 -17.79 -57.85
N ASN A 607 0.10 -18.43 -57.43
CA ASN A 607 0.83 -19.39 -58.28
C ASN A 607 0.29 -20.80 -58.04
N LYS A 608 -0.61 -21.31 -58.90
CA LYS A 608 -1.30 -22.60 -58.65
C LYS A 608 -0.32 -23.76 -58.71
N GLU A 609 0.48 -23.83 -59.75
CA GLU A 609 1.42 -24.94 -59.99
C GLU A 609 2.47 -25.05 -58.89
N GLU A 610 3.06 -23.93 -58.46
CA GLU A 610 4.02 -23.90 -57.35
C GLU A 610 3.35 -24.24 -56.00
N LEU A 611 2.15 -23.71 -55.73
CA LEU A 611 1.42 -24.04 -54.51
C LEU A 611 1.01 -25.52 -54.46
N GLN A 612 0.56 -26.08 -55.58
CA GLN A 612 0.17 -27.49 -55.69
C GLN A 612 1.37 -28.42 -55.45
N GLN A 613 2.51 -28.15 -56.09
CA GLN A 613 3.73 -28.92 -55.86
C GLN A 613 4.16 -28.86 -54.38
N ARG A 614 4.14 -27.67 -53.77
CA ARG A 614 4.53 -27.48 -52.37
C ARG A 614 3.53 -28.08 -51.36
N LEU A 615 2.24 -28.17 -51.69
CA LEU A 615 1.24 -28.89 -50.89
C LEU A 615 1.38 -30.41 -51.01
N GLU A 616 1.90 -30.91 -52.14
CA GLU A 616 2.25 -32.32 -52.33
C GLU A 616 3.54 -32.68 -51.55
N ASP A 617 4.56 -31.80 -51.58
CA ASP A 617 5.75 -31.89 -50.71
C ASP A 617 5.40 -31.81 -49.21
N LEU A 618 4.44 -30.94 -48.83
CA LEU A 618 3.93 -30.88 -47.46
C LEU A 618 3.28 -32.20 -47.06
N GLY A 619 2.52 -32.85 -47.95
CA GLY A 619 1.91 -34.15 -47.70
C GLY A 619 2.93 -35.26 -47.46
N LYS A 620 4.02 -35.31 -48.23
CA LYS A 620 5.16 -36.21 -47.96
C LYS A 620 5.72 -35.99 -46.56
N ASN A 621 6.06 -34.74 -46.25
CA ASN A 621 6.67 -34.38 -44.97
C ASN A 621 5.72 -34.66 -43.80
N GLN A 622 4.41 -34.45 -43.97
CA GLN A 622 3.40 -34.79 -42.98
C GLN A 622 3.39 -36.30 -42.67
N GLY A 623 3.48 -37.18 -43.68
CA GLY A 623 3.59 -38.63 -43.48
C GLY A 623 4.83 -39.04 -42.66
N LYS A 624 6.00 -38.47 -42.98
CA LYS A 624 7.25 -38.66 -42.19
C LYS A 624 7.07 -38.19 -40.75
N ASN A 625 6.52 -36.99 -40.56
CA ASN A 625 6.35 -36.36 -39.25
C ASN A 625 5.33 -37.09 -38.37
N THR A 626 4.17 -37.49 -38.91
CA THR A 626 3.16 -38.31 -38.21
C THR A 626 3.80 -39.59 -37.66
N ARG A 627 4.70 -40.22 -38.42
CA ARG A 627 5.40 -41.45 -38.00
C ARG A 627 6.50 -41.21 -36.96
N ASN A 628 7.31 -40.16 -37.12
CA ASN A 628 8.27 -39.73 -36.09
C ASN A 628 7.55 -39.48 -34.74
N LEU A 629 6.44 -38.73 -34.77
CA LEU A 629 5.59 -38.46 -33.60
C LEU A 629 4.98 -39.72 -33.00
N GLU A 630 4.52 -40.68 -33.81
CA GLU A 630 3.98 -41.96 -33.32
C GLU A 630 5.06 -42.82 -32.64
N GLN A 631 6.29 -42.84 -33.16
CA GLN A 631 7.43 -43.49 -32.50
C GLN A 631 7.81 -42.81 -31.18
N ILE A 632 7.90 -41.48 -31.16
CA ILE A 632 8.23 -40.71 -29.95
C ILE A 632 7.15 -40.94 -28.88
N LEU A 633 5.87 -40.94 -29.27
CA LEU A 633 4.75 -41.21 -28.36
C LEU A 633 4.83 -42.62 -27.76
N GLU A 634 5.12 -43.66 -28.56
CA GLU A 634 5.25 -45.04 -28.08
C GLU A 634 6.45 -45.19 -27.14
N LEU A 635 7.62 -44.67 -27.53
CA LEU A 635 8.83 -44.66 -26.71
C LEU A 635 8.64 -43.92 -25.38
N THR A 636 7.96 -42.77 -25.39
CA THR A 636 7.70 -42.01 -24.17
C THR A 636 6.65 -42.69 -23.29
N LYS A 637 5.61 -43.30 -23.87
CA LYS A 637 4.67 -44.15 -23.11
C LYS A 637 5.39 -45.33 -22.46
N ARG A 638 6.28 -46.01 -23.19
CA ARG A 638 7.09 -47.11 -22.68
C ARG A 638 8.06 -46.64 -21.58
N TYR A 639 8.66 -45.46 -21.74
CA TYR A 639 9.48 -44.82 -20.70
C TYR A 639 8.66 -44.53 -19.43
N TYR A 640 7.50 -43.88 -19.57
CA TYR A 640 6.56 -43.62 -18.48
C TYR A 640 6.13 -44.91 -17.75
N VAL A 641 5.81 -45.98 -18.48
CA VAL A 641 5.48 -47.30 -17.89
C VAL A 641 6.68 -47.83 -17.10
N THR A 642 7.88 -47.84 -17.66
CA THR A 642 9.10 -48.28 -16.97
C THR A 642 9.39 -47.48 -15.69
N GLU A 643 9.29 -46.15 -15.76
CA GLU A 643 9.48 -45.24 -14.63
C GLU A 643 8.41 -45.44 -13.55
N LYS A 644 7.13 -45.58 -13.93
CA LYS A 644 6.04 -45.82 -12.98
C LYS A 644 6.16 -47.21 -12.35
N VAL A 645 6.64 -48.23 -13.07
CA VAL A 645 6.98 -49.54 -12.48
C VAL A 645 8.12 -49.42 -11.47
N ALA A 646 9.19 -48.68 -11.79
CA ALA A 646 10.30 -48.43 -10.87
C ALA A 646 9.84 -47.66 -9.62
N GLN A 647 8.92 -46.69 -9.78
CA GLN A 647 8.31 -45.94 -8.69
C GLN A 647 7.44 -46.83 -7.78
N ILE A 648 6.55 -47.63 -8.37
CA ILE A 648 5.75 -48.63 -7.64
C ILE A 648 6.65 -49.60 -6.87
N ALA A 649 7.78 -50.01 -7.45
CA ALA A 649 8.74 -50.86 -6.76
C ALA A 649 9.39 -50.16 -5.55
N LYS A 650 9.80 -48.89 -5.69
CA LYS A 650 10.31 -48.06 -4.58
C LYS A 650 9.24 -47.88 -3.48
N GLU A 651 7.96 -47.77 -3.84
CA GLU A 651 6.85 -47.67 -2.88
C GLU A 651 6.51 -49.00 -2.19
N LEU A 652 6.55 -50.12 -2.92
CA LEU A 652 6.42 -51.47 -2.34
C LEU A 652 7.52 -51.76 -1.33
N ASP A 653 8.78 -51.38 -1.59
CA ASP A 653 9.87 -51.58 -0.63
C ASP A 653 9.68 -50.71 0.61
N LYS A 654 9.26 -49.43 0.46
CA LYS A 654 8.90 -48.56 1.59
C LYS A 654 7.71 -49.09 2.41
N LEU A 655 6.68 -49.64 1.77
CA LEU A 655 5.56 -50.28 2.49
C LEU A 655 6.01 -51.57 3.18
N SER A 656 6.87 -52.37 2.53
CA SER A 656 7.54 -53.53 3.14
C SER A 656 8.32 -53.15 4.39
N GLU A 657 9.15 -52.10 4.33
CA GLU A 657 9.93 -51.62 5.47
C GLU A 657 9.02 -51.18 6.62
N LYS A 658 8.04 -50.29 6.37
CA LYS A 658 7.06 -49.88 7.39
C LYS A 658 6.32 -51.07 7.99
N GLN A 659 5.91 -52.02 7.15
CA GLN A 659 5.19 -53.21 7.57
C GLN A 659 6.06 -54.15 8.43
N ASN A 660 7.36 -54.24 8.15
CA ASN A 660 8.32 -54.94 8.99
C ASN A 660 8.60 -54.18 10.29
N THR A 661 8.72 -52.85 10.28
CA THR A 661 8.88 -52.04 11.50
C THR A 661 7.71 -52.22 12.46
N LEU A 662 6.45 -52.15 11.99
CA LEU A 662 5.27 -52.42 12.84
C LEU A 662 5.29 -53.83 13.46
N SER A 663 5.95 -54.80 12.83
CA SER A 663 6.04 -56.17 13.36
C SER A 663 7.06 -56.34 14.49
N GLU A 664 7.89 -55.32 14.73
CA GLU A 664 8.94 -55.30 15.75
C GLU A 664 8.60 -54.40 16.95
N LEU A 665 7.70 -53.43 16.73
CA LEU A 665 7.12 -52.57 17.77
C LEU A 665 6.08 -53.31 18.64
N LYS A 666 5.71 -52.72 19.79
CA LYS A 666 4.65 -53.26 20.64
C LYS A 666 3.31 -52.54 20.47
N LEU A 667 2.27 -53.33 20.19
CA LEU A 667 0.89 -52.85 20.11
C LEU A 667 0.44 -52.26 21.45
N GLY A 668 -0.04 -51.02 21.43
CA GLY A 668 -0.59 -50.31 22.60
C GLY A 668 0.44 -49.55 23.46
N GLU A 669 1.74 -49.81 23.31
CA GLU A 669 2.81 -48.95 23.85
C GLU A 669 3.38 -48.05 22.75
N ASP A 670 3.77 -48.64 21.62
CA ASP A 670 4.52 -47.94 20.56
C ASP A 670 3.67 -47.62 19.32
N PHE A 671 2.60 -48.39 19.04
CA PHE A 671 1.74 -48.21 17.87
C PHE A 671 0.28 -48.68 18.07
N SER A 672 -0.60 -48.23 17.18
CA SER A 672 -2.05 -48.45 17.20
C SER A 672 -2.59 -49.27 16.01
N ASP A 673 -3.81 -49.80 16.13
CA ASP A 673 -4.52 -50.51 15.05
C ASP A 673 -4.72 -49.64 13.79
N LYS A 674 -4.82 -48.32 13.97
CA LYS A 674 -4.96 -47.33 12.89
C LYS A 674 -3.76 -47.31 11.95
N GLU A 675 -2.56 -47.61 12.44
CA GLU A 675 -1.36 -47.63 11.60
C GLU A 675 -1.34 -48.86 10.68
N GLN A 676 -1.83 -50.01 11.17
CA GLN A 676 -2.05 -51.18 10.31
C GLN A 676 -3.21 -50.94 9.33
N GLN A 677 -4.29 -50.26 9.75
CA GLN A 677 -5.36 -49.85 8.83
C GLN A 677 -4.81 -48.97 7.72
N LYS A 678 -3.98 -47.98 8.05
CA LYS A 678 -3.32 -47.10 7.07
C LYS A 678 -2.42 -47.88 6.10
N LEU A 679 -1.58 -48.81 6.56
CA LEU A 679 -0.78 -49.64 5.65
C LEU A 679 -1.63 -50.53 4.73
N ASN A 680 -2.80 -50.98 5.20
CA ASN A 680 -3.75 -51.73 4.38
C ASN A 680 -4.39 -50.81 3.32
N GLU A 681 -4.71 -49.56 3.66
CA GLU A 681 -5.22 -48.54 2.72
C GLU A 681 -4.16 -48.12 1.69
N ASP A 682 -2.94 -47.82 2.14
CA ASP A 682 -1.80 -47.48 1.29
C ASP A 682 -1.52 -48.61 0.27
N PHE A 683 -1.50 -49.89 0.70
CA PHE A 683 -1.32 -51.02 -0.22
C PHE A 683 -2.53 -51.24 -1.15
N ASN A 684 -3.76 -51.05 -0.66
CA ASN A 684 -4.96 -51.11 -1.51
C ASN A 684 -4.96 -50.04 -2.61
N GLN A 685 -4.36 -48.87 -2.34
CA GLN A 685 -4.17 -47.82 -3.33
C GLN A 685 -3.05 -48.19 -4.32
N LEU A 686 -1.89 -48.62 -3.82
CA LEU A 686 -0.76 -49.05 -4.65
C LEU A 686 -1.12 -50.23 -5.58
N GLU A 687 -1.99 -51.15 -5.15
CA GLU A 687 -2.49 -52.19 -6.07
C GLU A 687 -3.32 -51.61 -7.21
N LYS A 688 -4.12 -50.56 -7.01
CA LYS A 688 -4.85 -49.93 -8.14
C LYS A 688 -3.85 -49.37 -9.14
N GLU A 689 -2.77 -48.75 -8.67
CA GLU A 689 -1.71 -48.21 -9.54
C GLU A 689 -0.98 -49.35 -10.28
N ILE A 690 -0.73 -50.50 -9.64
CA ILE A 690 -0.26 -51.71 -10.33
C ILE A 690 -1.23 -52.14 -11.44
N ARG A 691 -2.56 -52.11 -11.21
CA ARG A 691 -3.56 -52.49 -12.23
C ARG A 691 -3.69 -51.45 -13.36
N GLU A 692 -3.49 -50.18 -13.05
CA GLU A 692 -3.48 -49.09 -14.03
C GLU A 692 -2.26 -49.21 -14.93
N VAL A 693 -1.07 -49.39 -14.36
CA VAL A 693 0.17 -49.63 -15.12
C VAL A 693 0.13 -50.95 -15.92
N GLU A 694 -0.46 -52.02 -15.38
CA GLU A 694 -0.71 -53.25 -16.14
C GLU A 694 -1.58 -53.02 -17.38
N LYS A 695 -2.54 -52.09 -17.30
CA LYS A 695 -3.42 -51.70 -18.41
C LYS A 695 -2.67 -50.81 -19.41
N ASP A 696 -1.99 -49.76 -18.94
CA ASP A 696 -1.20 -48.86 -19.79
C ASP A 696 -0.12 -49.64 -20.56
N ASN A 697 0.51 -50.61 -19.90
CA ASN A 697 1.47 -51.53 -20.52
C ASN A 697 0.83 -52.45 -21.58
N GLN A 698 -0.44 -52.83 -21.43
CA GLN A 698 -1.18 -53.58 -22.46
C GLN A 698 -1.63 -52.71 -23.65
N GLU A 699 -1.71 -51.40 -23.48
CA GLU A 699 -1.98 -50.43 -24.56
C GLU A 699 -0.72 -50.05 -25.37
N LEU A 700 0.48 -50.46 -24.94
CA LEU A 700 1.71 -50.34 -25.73
C LEU A 700 1.68 -51.28 -26.95
N LYS A 701 2.31 -50.86 -28.06
CA LYS A 701 2.49 -51.75 -29.23
C LYS A 701 3.44 -52.91 -28.89
N LYS A 702 4.39 -52.68 -27.98
CA LYS A 702 5.25 -53.71 -27.40
C LYS A 702 5.24 -53.65 -25.86
N PRO A 703 4.32 -54.38 -25.19
CA PRO A 703 4.26 -54.46 -23.74
C PRO A 703 5.60 -54.90 -23.11
N VAL A 704 5.96 -54.28 -22.00
CA VAL A 704 7.07 -54.70 -21.13
C VAL A 704 6.63 -55.94 -20.34
N GLY A 705 7.55 -56.88 -20.10
CA GLY A 705 7.28 -58.05 -19.27
C GLY A 705 7.17 -57.68 -17.79
N LEU A 706 5.94 -57.52 -17.28
CA LEU A 706 5.68 -57.23 -15.87
C LEU A 706 5.41 -58.52 -15.08
N ASN A 707 6.29 -58.84 -14.12
CA ASN A 707 6.11 -59.96 -13.22
C ASN A 707 5.23 -59.58 -12.01
N THR A 708 3.94 -59.32 -12.25
CA THR A 708 2.94 -58.99 -11.21
C THR A 708 1.75 -59.94 -11.24
N SER A 709 1.72 -60.91 -10.33
CA SER A 709 0.56 -61.82 -10.24
C SER A 709 -0.57 -61.23 -9.40
N LYS A 710 -1.80 -61.26 -9.92
CA LYS A 710 -3.02 -61.02 -9.11
C LYS A 710 -3.12 -61.92 -7.88
N LYS A 711 -2.46 -63.08 -7.87
CA LYS A 711 -2.42 -63.96 -6.70
C LYS A 711 -1.48 -63.46 -5.62
N GLU A 712 -0.39 -62.78 -5.99
CA GLU A 712 0.60 -62.27 -5.05
C GLU A 712 0.04 -61.07 -4.28
N THR A 713 -0.55 -60.09 -4.99
CA THR A 713 -1.16 -58.90 -4.35
C THR A 713 -2.32 -59.27 -3.42
N GLU A 714 -3.22 -60.16 -3.85
CA GLU A 714 -4.33 -60.61 -3.01
C GLU A 714 -3.83 -61.40 -1.79
N SER A 715 -2.68 -62.09 -1.89
CA SER A 715 -2.05 -62.74 -0.75
C SER A 715 -1.37 -61.77 0.24
N ILE A 716 -0.89 -60.61 -0.23
CA ILE A 716 -0.38 -59.53 0.63
C ILE A 716 -1.56 -58.90 1.39
N LYS A 717 -2.62 -58.51 0.66
CA LYS A 717 -3.90 -58.06 1.22
C LYS A 717 -4.44 -59.00 2.29
N GLN A 718 -4.42 -60.31 2.05
CA GLN A 718 -4.92 -61.28 3.02
C GLN A 718 -4.05 -61.31 4.28
N ASP A 719 -2.72 -61.32 4.16
CA ASP A 719 -1.85 -61.27 5.33
C ASP A 719 -2.00 -59.94 6.12
N GLN A 720 -2.20 -58.83 5.42
CA GLN A 720 -2.50 -57.52 6.00
C GLN A 720 -3.86 -57.45 6.73
N LYS A 721 -4.90 -58.08 6.18
CA LYS A 721 -6.21 -58.22 6.84
C LYS A 721 -6.13 -59.14 8.05
N ASP A 722 -5.47 -60.29 7.91
CA ASP A 722 -5.26 -61.25 9.00
C ASP A 722 -4.48 -60.60 10.16
N ALA A 723 -3.45 -59.79 9.86
CA ALA A 723 -2.72 -59.01 10.87
C ALA A 723 -3.64 -58.06 11.64
N LEU A 724 -4.48 -57.30 10.92
CA LEU A 724 -5.44 -56.37 11.53
C LEU A 724 -6.51 -57.11 12.36
N GLU A 725 -6.97 -58.29 11.93
CA GLU A 725 -7.88 -59.11 12.72
C GLU A 725 -7.24 -59.63 14.02
N GLU A 726 -5.99 -60.09 13.99
CA GLU A 726 -5.26 -60.52 15.20
C GLU A 726 -4.96 -59.36 16.16
N ILE A 727 -4.77 -58.14 15.64
CA ILE A 727 -4.68 -56.88 16.41
C ILE A 727 -6.03 -56.53 17.07
N ASN A 728 -7.13 -56.57 16.31
CA ASN A 728 -8.46 -56.25 16.83
C ASN A 728 -8.95 -57.27 17.87
N LYS A 729 -8.61 -58.56 17.70
CA LYS A 729 -8.83 -59.62 18.73
C LYS A 729 -8.11 -59.32 20.04
N GLN A 730 -6.98 -58.61 20.01
CA GLN A 730 -6.21 -58.22 21.20
C GLN A 730 -6.86 -57.03 21.93
N GLN A 731 -7.44 -56.07 21.21
CA GLN A 731 -8.19 -54.95 21.80
C GLN A 731 -9.55 -55.38 22.39
N GLY A 732 -10.25 -56.33 21.75
CA GLY A 732 -11.58 -56.79 22.21
C GLY A 732 -11.59 -57.68 23.48
N GLN A 733 -10.44 -57.93 24.13
CA GLN A 733 -10.28 -58.91 25.21
C GLN A 733 -9.87 -58.33 26.57
N GLU A 734 -10.12 -57.04 26.84
CA GLU A 734 -9.75 -56.35 28.11
C GLU A 734 -10.32 -56.97 29.42
N GLN A 735 -11.18 -58.00 29.35
CA GLN A 735 -11.82 -58.62 30.53
C GLN A 735 -11.43 -60.07 30.84
N SER A 736 -10.55 -60.75 30.08
CA SER A 736 -10.14 -62.12 30.40
C SER A 736 -8.65 -62.28 30.72
N SER A 737 -8.35 -62.70 31.96
CA SER A 737 -7.02 -62.84 32.58
C SER A 737 -6.14 -63.96 31.98
N GLN A 738 -5.81 -63.87 30.68
CA GLN A 738 -4.97 -64.84 29.97
C GLN A 738 -3.85 -64.15 29.19
N GLN A 739 -2.80 -63.73 29.92
CA GLN A 739 -1.54 -63.19 29.37
C GLN A 739 -0.97 -64.00 28.18
N ASN A 740 -1.08 -65.34 28.25
CA ASN A 740 -0.64 -66.25 27.18
C ASN A 740 -1.41 -66.10 25.85
N LEU A 741 -2.66 -65.61 25.85
CA LEU A 741 -3.44 -65.41 24.63
C LEU A 741 -3.10 -64.06 23.98
N GLN A 742 -2.94 -63.00 24.78
CA GLN A 742 -2.49 -61.69 24.32
C GLN A 742 -1.12 -61.79 23.62
N GLN A 743 -0.15 -62.43 24.27
CA GLN A 743 1.19 -62.64 23.70
C GLN A 743 1.17 -63.56 22.46
N LYS A 744 0.15 -64.42 22.31
CA LYS A 744 -0.02 -65.27 21.12
C LYS A 744 -0.65 -64.50 19.94
N SER A 745 -1.66 -63.65 20.19
CA SER A 745 -2.27 -62.78 19.18
C SER A 745 -1.22 -61.82 18.59
N GLN A 746 -0.41 -61.18 19.44
CA GLN A 746 0.64 -60.27 19.01
C GLN A 746 1.73 -60.96 18.19
N ASN A 747 2.14 -62.17 18.58
CA ASN A 747 3.08 -62.99 17.79
C ASN A 747 2.49 -63.46 16.45
N ASN A 748 1.17 -63.68 16.37
CA ASN A 748 0.51 -64.02 15.11
C ASN A 748 0.43 -62.79 14.19
N ALA A 749 0.05 -61.62 14.73
CA ALA A 749 0.04 -60.35 14.01
C ALA A 749 1.43 -60.03 13.44
N SER A 750 2.48 -60.05 14.28
CA SER A 750 3.87 -59.83 13.86
C SER A 750 4.30 -60.78 12.73
N LYS A 751 3.98 -62.09 12.82
CA LYS A 751 4.25 -63.04 11.72
C LYS A 751 3.53 -62.69 10.42
N LYS A 752 2.28 -62.24 10.50
CA LYS A 752 1.48 -61.84 9.33
C LYS A 752 2.00 -60.55 8.70
N GLN A 753 2.38 -59.58 9.52
CA GLN A 753 3.06 -58.36 9.10
C GLN A 753 4.40 -58.69 8.41
N LYS A 754 5.24 -59.56 8.97
CA LYS A 754 6.50 -60.01 8.32
C LYS A 754 6.26 -60.77 7.01
N SER A 755 5.21 -61.60 6.92
CA SER A 755 4.81 -62.27 5.68
C SER A 755 4.42 -61.27 4.59
N ALA A 756 3.59 -60.27 4.93
CA ALA A 756 3.21 -59.20 4.01
C ALA A 756 4.42 -58.37 3.56
N ALA A 757 5.31 -57.99 4.49
CA ALA A 757 6.55 -57.27 4.18
C ALA A 757 7.45 -58.04 3.21
N GLN A 758 7.76 -59.31 3.50
CA GLN A 758 8.60 -60.15 2.64
C GLN A 758 8.05 -60.25 1.22
N LYS A 759 6.74 -60.48 1.07
CA LYS A 759 6.08 -60.55 -0.25
C LYS A 759 6.09 -59.22 -1.00
N MET A 760 5.89 -58.10 -0.31
CA MET A 760 6.02 -56.76 -0.91
C MET A 760 7.45 -56.49 -1.39
N LYS A 761 8.46 -56.96 -0.64
CA LYS A 761 9.88 -56.86 -1.03
C LYS A 761 10.23 -57.73 -2.24
N GLU A 762 9.75 -58.97 -2.28
CA GLU A 762 9.92 -59.88 -3.42
C GLU A 762 9.27 -59.30 -4.69
N MET A 763 8.06 -58.74 -4.58
CA MET A 763 7.39 -58.05 -5.68
C MET A 763 8.12 -56.77 -6.12
N SER A 764 8.63 -55.97 -5.18
CA SER A 764 9.48 -54.81 -5.47
C SER A 764 10.72 -55.21 -6.29
N GLN A 765 11.43 -56.27 -5.87
CA GLN A 765 12.60 -56.77 -6.60
C GLN A 765 12.24 -57.29 -8.01
N ALA A 766 11.11 -58.01 -8.15
CA ALA A 766 10.63 -58.46 -9.46
C ALA A 766 10.28 -57.28 -10.39
N LEU A 767 9.70 -56.21 -9.85
CA LEU A 767 9.42 -54.98 -10.60
C LEU A 767 10.68 -54.18 -10.94
N GLN A 768 11.65 -54.07 -10.03
CA GLN A 768 12.96 -53.45 -10.31
C GLN A 768 13.70 -54.21 -11.42
N GLN A 769 13.67 -55.54 -11.44
CA GLN A 769 14.23 -56.34 -12.53
C GLN A 769 13.46 -56.14 -13.86
N SER A 770 12.13 -55.95 -13.78
CA SER A 770 11.30 -55.67 -14.97
C SER A 770 11.60 -54.28 -15.56
N ALA A 771 11.82 -53.27 -14.70
CA ALA A 771 12.12 -51.89 -15.10
C ALA A 771 13.59 -51.67 -15.50
N GLY A 772 14.54 -52.34 -14.84
CA GLY A 772 15.98 -52.27 -15.13
C GLY A 772 16.41 -52.90 -16.45
N GLY A 773 15.46 -53.47 -17.21
CA GLY A 773 15.66 -53.92 -18.58
C GLY A 773 16.15 -55.36 -18.70
N GLY A 774 15.29 -56.23 -19.22
CA GLY A 774 15.68 -57.50 -19.85
C GLY A 774 16.40 -57.29 -21.19
N GLY A 775 17.37 -56.37 -21.25
CA GLY A 775 18.08 -55.97 -22.47
C GLY A 775 19.17 -56.96 -22.92
N GLY A 776 19.68 -57.80 -22.00
CA GLY A 776 20.77 -58.76 -22.22
C GLY A 776 20.49 -59.93 -23.19
N SER A 777 19.43 -59.85 -23.98
CA SER A 777 19.10 -60.80 -25.06
C SER A 777 18.54 -60.11 -26.32
N SER A 778 18.66 -58.79 -26.44
CA SER A 778 18.04 -58.02 -27.51
C SER A 778 18.78 -58.08 -28.85
N ASP A 779 20.10 -57.87 -28.88
CA ASP A 779 20.87 -57.72 -30.14
C ASP A 779 20.74 -58.92 -31.08
N ALA A 780 20.82 -60.15 -30.55
CA ALA A 780 20.67 -61.37 -31.34
C ALA A 780 19.26 -61.55 -31.92
N VAL A 781 18.23 -61.12 -31.18
CA VAL A 781 16.82 -61.20 -31.61
C VAL A 781 16.50 -60.08 -32.61
N ASP A 782 17.02 -58.88 -32.37
CA ASP A 782 16.86 -57.73 -33.25
C ASP A 782 17.62 -57.95 -34.57
N ALA A 783 18.82 -58.55 -34.56
CA ALA A 783 19.55 -58.95 -35.76
C ALA A 783 18.82 -60.02 -36.59
N GLU A 784 18.21 -61.02 -35.94
CA GLU A 784 17.42 -62.02 -36.65
C GLU A 784 16.11 -61.43 -37.22
N MET A 785 15.47 -60.48 -36.50
CA MET A 785 14.39 -59.68 -37.07
C MET A 785 14.86 -58.86 -38.28
N LEU A 786 16.03 -58.23 -38.20
CA LEU A 786 16.58 -57.39 -39.27
C LEU A 786 16.86 -58.21 -40.54
N ARG A 787 17.37 -59.45 -40.41
CA ARG A 787 17.49 -60.40 -41.53
C ARG A 787 16.15 -60.73 -42.19
N GLN A 788 15.11 -61.00 -41.39
CA GLN A 788 13.77 -61.30 -41.91
C GLN A 788 13.13 -60.10 -42.61
N ILE A 789 13.36 -58.89 -42.09
CA ILE A 789 12.95 -57.64 -42.73
C ILE A 789 13.68 -57.48 -44.07
N LEU A 790 15.00 -57.69 -44.08
CA LEU A 790 15.83 -57.59 -45.28
C LEU A 790 15.38 -58.57 -46.37
N ASP A 791 15.12 -59.83 -46.05
CA ASP A 791 14.65 -60.85 -47.01
C ASP A 791 13.30 -60.47 -47.65
N ASN A 792 12.37 -59.96 -46.85
CA ASN A 792 11.08 -59.47 -47.36
C ASN A 792 11.22 -58.19 -48.21
N LEU A 793 12.13 -57.28 -47.83
CA LEU A 793 12.43 -56.05 -48.56
C LEU A 793 13.12 -56.32 -49.90
N VAL A 794 14.10 -57.23 -49.93
CA VAL A 794 14.76 -57.69 -51.17
C VAL A 794 13.76 -58.42 -52.07
N THR A 795 12.90 -59.27 -51.50
CA THR A 795 11.78 -59.91 -52.21
C THR A 795 10.77 -58.89 -52.77
N PHE A 796 10.53 -57.79 -52.07
CA PHE A 796 9.73 -56.67 -52.57
C PHE A 796 10.44 -55.96 -53.74
N SER A 797 11.72 -55.63 -53.58
CA SER A 797 12.54 -54.95 -54.62
C SER A 797 12.52 -55.71 -55.94
N PHE A 798 12.85 -57.01 -55.95
CA PHE A 798 12.86 -57.82 -57.17
C PHE A 798 11.48 -57.92 -57.85
N LYS A 799 10.38 -57.93 -57.08
CA LYS A 799 9.04 -57.95 -57.67
C LYS A 799 8.66 -56.58 -58.24
N GLN A 800 9.11 -55.50 -57.62
CA GLN A 800 8.89 -54.13 -58.10
C GLN A 800 9.71 -53.84 -59.37
N GLU A 801 10.96 -54.33 -59.43
CA GLU A 801 11.83 -54.30 -60.60
C GLU A 801 11.24 -55.11 -61.75
N ALA A 802 10.81 -56.36 -61.49
CA ALA A 802 10.11 -57.15 -62.49
C ALA A 802 8.80 -56.49 -62.98
N LEU A 803 8.09 -55.76 -62.12
CA LEU A 803 6.90 -55.00 -62.52
C LEU A 803 7.26 -53.79 -63.41
N PHE A 804 8.36 -53.10 -63.10
CA PHE A 804 8.93 -52.01 -63.89
C PHE A 804 9.36 -52.51 -65.28
N ASP A 805 10.11 -53.60 -65.38
CA ASP A 805 10.52 -54.21 -66.65
C ASP A 805 9.32 -54.60 -67.52
N ASN A 806 8.28 -55.18 -66.92
CA ASN A 806 7.03 -55.52 -67.60
C ASN A 806 6.31 -54.25 -68.10
N LEU A 807 6.33 -53.15 -67.34
CA LEU A 807 5.70 -51.89 -67.75
C LEU A 807 6.50 -51.16 -68.84
N GLN A 808 7.83 -51.23 -68.79
CA GLN A 808 8.73 -50.63 -69.79
C GLN A 808 8.71 -51.39 -71.12
N SER A 809 8.47 -52.70 -71.10
CA SER A 809 8.42 -53.57 -72.29
C SER A 809 7.01 -53.77 -72.88
N ALA A 810 5.96 -53.26 -72.23
CA ALA A 810 4.58 -53.41 -72.68
C ALA A 810 4.22 -52.50 -73.87
N ASP A 811 4.05 -53.10 -75.05
CA ASP A 811 3.63 -52.43 -76.28
C ASP A 811 2.10 -52.14 -76.26
N VAL A 812 1.70 -51.03 -75.61
CA VAL A 812 0.39 -50.33 -75.66
C VAL A 812 -0.90 -51.19 -75.66
N ASP A 813 -0.91 -52.37 -75.03
CA ASP A 813 -2.11 -53.20 -74.90
C ASP A 813 -2.83 -52.94 -73.56
N ILE A 814 -4.00 -52.30 -73.67
CA ILE A 814 -4.87 -51.89 -72.55
C ILE A 814 -5.22 -53.06 -71.62
N SER A 815 -5.20 -54.31 -72.11
CA SER A 815 -5.49 -55.50 -71.31
C SER A 815 -4.44 -55.79 -70.22
N GLN A 816 -3.20 -55.32 -70.36
CA GLN A 816 -2.14 -55.58 -69.37
C GLN A 816 -2.16 -54.59 -68.20
N PHE A 817 -2.59 -53.34 -68.39
CA PHE A 817 -2.56 -52.31 -67.35
C PHE A 817 -3.39 -52.67 -66.11
N SER A 818 -4.57 -53.28 -66.29
CA SER A 818 -5.39 -53.75 -65.15
C SER A 818 -4.70 -54.82 -64.30
N LYS A 819 -3.78 -55.59 -64.89
CA LYS A 819 -2.93 -56.53 -64.16
C LYS A 819 -1.81 -55.79 -63.44
N THR A 820 -1.09 -54.89 -64.11
CA THR A 820 -0.01 -54.10 -63.49
C THR A 820 -0.49 -53.29 -62.29
N VAL A 821 -1.65 -52.61 -62.38
CA VAL A 821 -2.24 -51.87 -61.25
C VAL A 821 -2.56 -52.81 -60.08
N LYS A 822 -3.11 -54.00 -60.35
CA LYS A 822 -3.41 -54.99 -59.31
C LYS A 822 -2.14 -55.55 -58.66
N ASP A 823 -1.10 -55.79 -59.45
CA ASP A 823 0.16 -56.32 -58.95
C ASP A 823 0.95 -55.24 -58.17
N GLN A 824 0.90 -53.97 -58.60
CA GLN A 824 1.39 -52.80 -57.85
C GLN A 824 0.65 -52.62 -56.52
N GLN A 825 -0.68 -52.78 -56.49
CA GLN A 825 -1.47 -52.74 -55.25
C GLN A 825 -1.15 -53.91 -54.30
N ASN A 826 -0.85 -55.09 -54.84
CA ASN A 826 -0.38 -56.22 -54.04
C ASN A 826 1.02 -55.96 -53.46
N LEU A 827 1.90 -55.29 -54.20
CA LEU A 827 3.22 -54.89 -53.73
C LEU A 827 3.13 -53.84 -52.62
N ARG A 828 2.28 -52.82 -52.77
CA ARG A 828 1.96 -51.86 -51.71
C ARG A 828 1.63 -52.54 -50.38
N ARG A 829 0.71 -53.50 -50.42
CA ARG A 829 0.29 -54.29 -49.25
C ARG A 829 1.38 -55.25 -48.73
N LEU A 830 2.29 -55.71 -49.58
CA LEU A 830 3.44 -56.49 -49.13
C LEU A 830 4.46 -55.60 -48.42
N PHE A 831 4.64 -54.37 -48.89
CA PHE A 831 5.49 -53.37 -48.24
C PHE A 831 4.92 -52.92 -46.88
N GLU A 832 3.59 -52.83 -46.72
CA GLU A 832 2.92 -52.58 -45.42
C GLU A 832 3.43 -53.54 -44.31
N HIS A 833 3.72 -54.81 -44.62
CA HIS A 833 4.27 -55.75 -43.64
C HIS A 833 5.78 -55.55 -43.34
N VAL A 834 6.56 -55.09 -44.33
CA VAL A 834 7.98 -54.74 -44.16
C VAL A 834 8.09 -53.49 -43.28
N ASP A 835 7.25 -52.50 -43.58
CA ASP A 835 7.05 -51.26 -42.86
C ASP A 835 6.62 -51.48 -41.40
N ASP A 836 5.55 -52.25 -41.13
CA ASP A 836 5.14 -52.61 -39.76
C ASP A 836 6.30 -53.22 -38.94
N SER A 837 7.11 -54.06 -39.60
CA SER A 837 8.25 -54.73 -38.99
C SER A 837 9.42 -53.77 -38.70
N LEU A 838 9.68 -52.83 -39.63
CA LEU A 838 10.66 -51.75 -39.46
C LEU A 838 10.24 -50.78 -38.36
N PHE A 839 8.98 -50.34 -38.36
CA PHE A 839 8.41 -49.53 -37.29
C PHE A 839 8.60 -50.24 -35.95
N ALA A 840 8.23 -51.53 -35.86
CA ALA A 840 8.41 -52.31 -34.65
C ALA A 840 9.88 -52.40 -34.18
N LEU A 841 10.86 -52.36 -35.08
CA LEU A 841 12.29 -52.38 -34.75
C LEU A 841 12.84 -50.98 -34.39
N SER A 842 12.31 -49.91 -35.00
CA SER A 842 12.62 -48.50 -34.67
C SER A 842 12.20 -48.07 -33.25
N LEU A 843 11.30 -48.83 -32.61
CA LEU A 843 10.95 -48.73 -31.18
C LEU A 843 11.98 -49.37 -30.24
N ARG A 844 13.03 -50.00 -30.78
CA ARG A 844 14.13 -50.64 -30.05
C ARG A 844 15.48 -50.02 -30.37
N ARG A 845 15.74 -49.69 -31.64
CA ARG A 845 16.99 -49.09 -32.12
C ARG A 845 16.75 -47.69 -32.66
N VAL A 846 17.74 -46.82 -32.53
CA VAL A 846 17.58 -45.38 -32.77
C VAL A 846 18.13 -44.96 -34.12
N GLU A 847 19.13 -45.67 -34.62
CA GLU A 847 19.64 -45.56 -35.98
C GLU A 847 18.53 -45.81 -37.02
N LEU A 848 17.58 -46.69 -36.71
CA LEU A 848 16.50 -47.14 -37.59
C LEU A 848 15.30 -46.17 -37.74
N SER A 849 15.35 -44.94 -37.24
CA SER A 849 14.16 -44.06 -37.27
C SER A 849 14.09 -43.17 -38.52
N GLU A 850 14.96 -42.17 -38.64
CA GLU A 850 14.76 -41.06 -39.58
C GLU A 850 14.94 -41.45 -41.05
N PHE A 851 16.09 -42.06 -41.39
CA PHE A 851 16.38 -42.51 -42.76
C PHE A 851 15.38 -43.56 -43.24
N VAL A 852 15.03 -44.52 -42.37
CA VAL A 852 14.05 -45.56 -42.65
C VAL A 852 12.65 -44.97 -42.88
N ASN A 853 12.18 -44.04 -42.03
CA ASN A 853 10.90 -43.37 -42.22
C ASN A 853 10.86 -42.55 -43.52
N GLU A 854 11.98 -41.91 -43.90
CA GLU A 854 12.11 -41.17 -45.15
C GLU A 854 12.04 -42.09 -46.38
N GLN A 855 12.85 -43.15 -46.41
CA GLN A 855 12.82 -44.12 -47.52
C GLN A 855 11.48 -44.87 -47.61
N ILE A 856 10.83 -45.20 -46.48
CA ILE A 856 9.46 -45.75 -46.45
C ILE A 856 8.45 -44.75 -47.04
N THR A 857 8.56 -43.46 -46.71
CA THR A 857 7.68 -42.41 -47.23
C THR A 857 7.85 -42.24 -48.74
N GLU A 858 9.10 -42.26 -49.24
CA GLU A 858 9.37 -42.27 -50.68
C GLU A 858 8.84 -43.55 -51.36
N VAL A 859 8.96 -44.73 -50.75
CA VAL A 859 8.35 -45.95 -51.31
C VAL A 859 6.83 -45.79 -51.44
N TYR A 860 6.10 -45.41 -50.39
CA TYR A 860 4.64 -45.23 -50.49
C TYR A 860 4.25 -44.16 -51.50
N TYR A 861 4.90 -42.99 -51.45
CA TYR A 861 4.62 -41.90 -52.37
C TYR A 861 4.80 -42.33 -53.84
N ASN A 862 5.91 -42.99 -54.15
CA ASN A 862 6.20 -43.40 -55.53
C ASN A 862 5.36 -44.62 -55.96
N ILE A 863 4.93 -45.50 -55.03
CA ILE A 863 3.92 -46.53 -55.32
C ILE A 863 2.57 -45.88 -55.67
N ASP A 864 2.09 -44.93 -54.85
CA ASP A 864 0.78 -44.30 -55.03
C ASP A 864 0.78 -43.41 -56.28
N LYS A 865 1.89 -42.73 -56.59
CA LYS A 865 2.11 -42.01 -57.85
C LYS A 865 2.21 -42.93 -59.08
N SER A 866 2.78 -44.11 -58.93
CA SER A 866 2.78 -45.14 -59.97
C SER A 866 1.36 -45.62 -60.26
N LEU A 867 0.57 -45.92 -59.22
CA LEU A 867 -0.85 -46.28 -59.33
C LEU A 867 -1.67 -45.19 -60.01
N GLU A 868 -1.54 -43.93 -59.57
CA GLU A 868 -2.16 -42.74 -60.18
C GLU A 868 -1.80 -42.66 -61.68
N SER A 869 -0.50 -42.59 -62.00
CA SER A 869 0.00 -42.43 -63.37
C SER A 869 -0.42 -43.57 -64.30
N ILE A 870 -0.32 -44.84 -63.86
CA ILE A 870 -0.72 -45.99 -64.68
C ILE A 870 -2.25 -45.97 -64.91
N SER A 871 -3.05 -45.56 -63.92
CA SER A 871 -4.50 -45.45 -64.08
C SER A 871 -4.91 -44.36 -65.08
N GLU A 872 -4.11 -43.30 -65.23
CA GLU A 872 -4.29 -42.23 -66.22
C GLU A 872 -3.69 -42.56 -67.60
N ASN A 873 -3.13 -43.76 -67.80
CA ASN A 873 -2.33 -44.17 -68.97
C ASN A 873 -1.01 -43.38 -69.15
N GLN A 874 -0.50 -42.74 -68.11
CA GLN A 874 0.79 -42.05 -68.07
C GLN A 874 1.95 -43.05 -67.84
N ILE A 875 2.13 -44.00 -68.76
CA ILE A 875 2.99 -45.19 -68.58
C ILE A 875 4.45 -44.85 -68.27
N TYR A 876 5.05 -43.90 -69.00
CA TYR A 876 6.46 -43.50 -68.77
C TYR A 876 6.68 -42.85 -67.39
N GLN A 877 5.70 -42.08 -66.90
CA GLN A 877 5.76 -41.47 -65.57
C GLN A 877 5.53 -42.53 -64.50
N GLY A 878 4.56 -43.43 -64.69
CA GLY A 878 4.36 -44.60 -63.83
C GLY A 878 5.61 -45.47 -63.69
N ALA A 879 6.30 -45.77 -64.79
CA ALA A 879 7.57 -46.48 -64.77
C ALA A 879 8.67 -45.69 -64.03
N SER A 880 8.78 -44.38 -64.25
CA SER A 880 9.73 -43.54 -63.51
C SER A 880 9.48 -43.59 -61.99
N TYR A 881 8.22 -43.58 -61.56
CA TYR A 881 7.88 -43.74 -60.15
C TYR A 881 8.23 -45.13 -59.61
N GLN A 882 7.97 -46.21 -60.37
CA GLN A 882 8.42 -47.56 -59.99
C GLN A 882 9.95 -47.66 -59.83
N GLN A 883 10.72 -46.96 -60.68
CA GLN A 883 12.17 -46.88 -60.54
C GLN A 883 12.59 -46.15 -59.25
N TYR A 884 11.90 -45.08 -58.85
CA TYR A 884 12.13 -44.43 -57.56
C TYR A 884 11.79 -45.36 -56.37
N VAL A 885 10.76 -46.19 -56.47
CA VAL A 885 10.47 -47.23 -55.45
C VAL A 885 11.64 -48.20 -55.33
N VAL A 886 12.18 -48.71 -56.44
CA VAL A 886 13.36 -49.62 -56.41
C VAL A 886 14.57 -48.92 -55.80
N ASN A 887 14.84 -47.67 -56.14
CA ASN A 887 15.95 -46.90 -55.57
C ASN A 887 15.82 -46.73 -54.05
N ALA A 888 14.66 -46.30 -53.54
CA ALA A 888 14.41 -46.13 -52.11
C ALA A 888 14.46 -47.46 -51.34
N THR A 889 13.93 -48.53 -51.94
CA THR A 889 13.99 -49.89 -51.39
C THR A 889 15.43 -50.38 -51.25
N ASN A 890 16.26 -50.15 -52.27
CA ASN A 890 17.67 -50.57 -52.25
C ASN A 890 18.51 -49.73 -51.28
N ALA A 891 18.24 -48.43 -51.16
CA ALA A 891 18.87 -47.57 -50.16
C ALA A 891 18.51 -47.99 -48.73
N LEU A 892 17.23 -48.36 -48.50
CA LEU A 892 16.78 -48.91 -47.23
C LEU A 892 17.46 -50.27 -46.95
N ALA A 893 17.59 -51.14 -47.95
CA ALA A 893 18.26 -52.44 -47.81
C ALA A 893 19.74 -52.30 -47.41
N ASP A 894 20.51 -51.46 -48.12
CA ASP A 894 21.92 -51.17 -47.83
C ASP A 894 22.10 -50.67 -46.38
N PHE A 895 21.27 -49.70 -45.96
CA PHE A 895 21.27 -49.19 -44.59
C PHE A 895 20.97 -50.27 -43.52
N LEU A 896 20.01 -51.16 -43.81
CA LEU A 896 19.68 -52.29 -42.93
C LEU A 896 20.82 -53.32 -42.85
N VAL A 897 21.53 -53.59 -43.96
CA VAL A 897 22.71 -54.45 -43.98
C VAL A 897 23.81 -53.85 -43.09
N ASN A 898 24.12 -52.56 -43.26
CA ASN A 898 25.15 -51.89 -42.46
C ASN A 898 24.86 -51.96 -40.94
N ILE A 899 23.61 -51.80 -40.51
CA ILE A 899 23.21 -51.95 -39.10
C ILE A 899 23.28 -53.43 -38.65
N LEU A 900 22.84 -54.35 -39.50
CA LEU A 900 22.92 -55.79 -39.22
C LEU A 900 24.37 -56.28 -39.09
N ASP A 901 25.28 -55.77 -39.90
CA ASP A 901 26.71 -56.11 -39.86
C ASP A 901 27.39 -55.49 -38.64
N ASN A 902 27.05 -54.25 -38.27
CA ASN A 902 27.50 -53.64 -37.01
C ASN A 902 27.06 -54.49 -35.79
N MET A 903 25.78 -54.90 -35.74
CA MET A 903 25.29 -55.81 -34.70
C MET A 903 26.00 -57.17 -34.73
N GLN A 904 26.25 -57.77 -35.90
CA GLN A 904 26.96 -59.05 -36.00
C GLN A 904 28.43 -58.94 -35.57
N GLN A 905 29.11 -57.83 -35.89
CA GLN A 905 30.47 -57.54 -35.44
C GLN A 905 30.50 -57.42 -33.90
N ASN A 906 29.58 -56.66 -33.30
CA ASN A 906 29.47 -56.53 -31.84
C ASN A 906 29.15 -57.89 -31.17
N MET A 907 28.25 -58.69 -31.76
CA MET A 907 27.93 -60.04 -31.30
C MET A 907 29.11 -61.03 -31.42
N SER A 908 30.00 -60.86 -32.39
CA SER A 908 31.13 -61.76 -32.61
C SER A 908 32.22 -61.67 -31.52
N SER A 909 32.14 -60.67 -30.65
CA SER A 909 33.05 -60.44 -29.51
C SER A 909 32.40 -60.86 -28.16
N GLY A 910 31.71 -62.01 -28.13
CA GLY A 910 30.68 -62.31 -27.13
C GLY A 910 30.90 -63.50 -26.17
N GLN A 911 32.07 -63.66 -25.52
CA GLN A 911 32.15 -64.48 -24.30
C GLN A 911 33.06 -63.87 -23.22
N GLY A 912 32.68 -62.70 -22.67
CA GLY A 912 33.20 -62.23 -21.39
C GLY A 912 33.10 -60.72 -21.12
N GLY A 913 32.19 -60.33 -20.22
CA GLY A 913 32.34 -59.15 -19.34
C GLY A 913 32.09 -57.75 -19.95
N SER A 914 31.14 -57.01 -19.39
CA SER A 914 30.69 -55.68 -19.85
C SER A 914 31.55 -54.50 -19.39
N ASP A 915 31.61 -53.49 -20.27
CA ASP A 915 31.76 -52.05 -20.07
C ASP A 915 32.34 -51.48 -18.76
N GLY A 916 33.44 -50.74 -18.93
CA GLY A 916 33.69 -49.49 -18.24
C GLY A 916 34.01 -48.41 -19.27
N GLN A 917 33.07 -47.51 -19.54
CA GLN A 917 33.26 -46.40 -20.48
C GLN A 917 33.65 -45.13 -19.71
N ASP A 918 34.95 -44.78 -19.71
CA ASP A 918 35.39 -43.37 -19.70
C ASP A 918 36.86 -43.22 -20.16
N PHE A 919 37.16 -43.72 -21.36
CA PHE A 919 38.43 -43.49 -22.04
C PHE A 919 38.20 -43.52 -23.56
N GLN A 920 38.41 -42.40 -24.27
CA GLN A 920 38.10 -42.28 -25.72
C GLN A 920 39.20 -42.88 -26.61
N LEU A 921 40.17 -43.57 -26.02
CA LEU A 921 41.27 -44.18 -26.74
C LEU A 921 40.86 -45.23 -27.79
N PRO A 922 39.81 -46.07 -27.59
CA PRO A 922 39.34 -47.01 -28.60
C PRO A 922 38.84 -46.31 -29.88
N ASP A 923 38.24 -45.12 -29.75
CA ASP A 923 37.81 -44.34 -30.92
C ASP A 923 39.00 -43.70 -31.65
N ILE A 924 40.03 -43.30 -30.90
CA ILE A 924 41.31 -42.83 -31.46
C ILE A 924 42.02 -43.99 -32.19
N ILE A 925 42.00 -45.21 -31.63
CA ILE A 925 42.54 -46.43 -32.26
C ILE A 925 41.77 -46.80 -33.53
N LYS A 926 40.44 -46.72 -33.52
CA LYS A 926 39.60 -46.98 -34.71
C LYS A 926 39.85 -45.96 -35.82
N GLY A 927 39.91 -44.67 -35.48
CA GLY A 927 40.25 -43.62 -36.46
C GLY A 927 41.69 -43.74 -37.00
N GLN A 928 42.63 -44.17 -36.16
CA GLN A 928 44.00 -44.41 -36.62
C GLN A 928 44.09 -45.69 -37.49
N GLN A 929 43.22 -46.67 -37.27
CA GLN A 929 43.08 -47.84 -38.11
C GLN A 929 42.46 -47.52 -39.48
N SER A 930 41.40 -46.70 -39.55
CA SER A 930 40.82 -46.30 -40.83
C SER A 930 41.81 -45.49 -41.69
N ILE A 931 42.69 -44.70 -41.06
CA ILE A 931 43.82 -44.05 -41.72
C ILE A 931 44.82 -45.07 -42.30
N GLN A 932 45.13 -46.15 -41.57
CA GLN A 932 45.97 -47.23 -42.08
C GLN A 932 45.30 -47.93 -43.28
N ASP A 933 44.03 -48.30 -43.16
CA ASP A 933 43.28 -49.02 -44.20
C ASP A 933 43.18 -48.19 -45.50
N LYS A 934 42.93 -46.88 -45.39
CA LYS A 934 42.99 -45.93 -46.53
C LYS A 934 44.35 -45.94 -47.21
N MET A 935 45.45 -45.94 -46.46
CA MET A 935 46.81 -45.98 -47.01
C MET A 935 47.22 -47.34 -47.59
N GLU A 936 46.63 -48.45 -47.17
CA GLU A 936 46.90 -49.77 -47.75
C GLU A 936 46.14 -49.98 -49.07
N GLY A 937 44.94 -49.39 -49.22
CA GLY A 937 44.09 -49.51 -50.42
C GLY A 937 44.71 -48.99 -51.73
N GLU A 938 45.49 -47.90 -51.68
CA GLU A 938 46.08 -47.28 -52.89
C GLU A 938 47.31 -48.01 -53.45
N GLY A 939 47.77 -49.09 -52.82
CA GLY A 939 49.03 -49.76 -53.17
C GLY A 939 49.00 -50.77 -54.34
N GLN A 940 47.82 -51.16 -54.86
CA GLN A 940 47.71 -52.31 -55.79
C GLN A 940 46.85 -52.06 -57.03
N GLN A 941 47.37 -51.31 -58.02
CA GLN A 941 46.96 -51.47 -59.41
C GLN A 941 48.17 -51.59 -60.36
N GLY A 942 48.49 -52.82 -60.76
CA GLY A 942 49.57 -53.09 -61.72
C GLY A 942 49.67 -54.53 -62.20
N SER A 943 49.04 -54.82 -63.36
CA SER A 943 49.21 -56.03 -64.21
C SER A 943 48.31 -57.26 -63.94
N LYS A 944 47.47 -57.62 -64.94
CA LYS A 944 46.83 -58.94 -65.13
C LYS A 944 47.79 -59.91 -65.86
N PRO A 945 47.62 -61.26 -65.73
CA PRO A 945 46.89 -61.98 -66.80
C PRO A 945 46.05 -63.23 -66.38
N LYS A 946 44.89 -63.35 -67.04
CA LYS A 946 44.08 -64.52 -67.49
C LYS A 946 44.06 -65.93 -66.85
N GLU A 947 42.82 -66.43 -66.80
CA GLU A 947 42.28 -67.80 -67.09
C GLU A 947 42.34 -68.94 -66.06
N GLY A 948 41.14 -69.35 -65.59
CA GLY A 948 40.76 -70.76 -65.40
C GLY A 948 40.25 -71.22 -64.02
N GLY A 949 39.00 -71.72 -63.97
CA GLY A 949 38.59 -72.79 -63.02
C GLY A 949 37.78 -72.41 -61.76
N ASP A 950 36.52 -72.87 -61.75
CA ASP A 950 35.62 -73.25 -60.62
C ASP A 950 35.66 -72.64 -59.20
N GLN A 951 34.42 -72.46 -58.70
CA GLN A 951 33.94 -72.53 -57.30
C GLN A 951 34.22 -71.40 -56.27
N GLN A 952 33.09 -70.74 -55.91
CA GLN A 952 32.56 -70.58 -54.53
C GLN A 952 33.02 -69.39 -53.65
N GLY A 953 32.10 -68.46 -53.34
CA GLY A 953 32.13 -67.64 -52.10
C GLY A 953 31.72 -66.15 -52.19
N SER A 954 30.69 -65.77 -51.41
CA SER A 954 30.33 -64.46 -50.80
C SER A 954 30.43 -63.09 -51.52
N GLN A 955 29.24 -62.47 -51.70
CA GLN A 955 28.72 -61.17 -51.15
C GLN A 955 29.55 -59.86 -51.05
N GLY A 956 28.80 -58.73 -51.16
CA GLY A 956 29.19 -57.33 -50.88
C GLY A 956 29.49 -56.53 -52.17
N GLU A 957 28.77 -55.49 -52.64
CA GLU A 957 27.96 -54.42 -52.00
C GLU A 957 28.77 -53.55 -51.00
N GLY A 958 28.64 -52.21 -50.94
CA GLY A 958 27.59 -51.33 -51.50
C GLY A 958 28.09 -49.99 -52.09
N LYS A 959 27.28 -48.93 -51.96
CA LYS A 959 27.30 -47.69 -52.77
C LYS A 959 27.86 -46.44 -52.06
N GLU A 960 28.16 -45.42 -52.89
CA GLU A 960 28.19 -44.00 -52.51
C GLU A 960 26.82 -43.49 -51.99
N GLN A 961 26.84 -42.60 -50.99
CA GLN A 961 26.02 -41.38 -50.93
C GLN A 961 26.81 -40.35 -50.10
N SER A 962 27.17 -39.20 -50.67
CA SER A 962 26.36 -37.98 -50.83
C SER A 962 26.34 -37.11 -49.57
N ASP A 963 26.89 -35.91 -49.71
CA ASP A 963 26.98 -34.84 -48.71
C ASP A 963 26.16 -33.64 -49.20
N GLU A 964 25.48 -32.92 -48.31
CA GLU A 964 24.86 -31.63 -48.64
C GLU A 964 25.14 -30.58 -47.56
N GLY A 965 26.10 -29.70 -47.85
CA GLY A 965 26.41 -28.54 -47.02
C GLY A 965 25.82 -27.24 -47.56
N LYS A 966 25.37 -26.36 -46.65
CA LYS A 966 25.31 -24.89 -46.81
C LYS A 966 25.67 -24.27 -45.46
N GLY A 967 26.42 -23.16 -45.35
CA GLY A 967 27.03 -22.30 -46.36
C GLY A 967 27.20 -20.88 -45.77
N LYS A 968 28.22 -20.13 -46.18
CA LYS A 968 28.35 -18.68 -45.86
C LYS A 968 28.92 -17.89 -47.03
N GLU A 969 28.49 -16.63 -47.11
CA GLU A 969 28.55 -15.80 -48.31
C GLU A 969 29.58 -14.63 -48.23
N LYS A 970 29.99 -14.17 -49.43
CA LYS A 970 30.33 -12.78 -49.84
C LYS A 970 31.73 -12.15 -49.60
N GLY A 971 32.25 -11.55 -50.68
CA GLY A 971 33.29 -10.48 -50.68
C GLY A 971 34.34 -10.53 -51.81
N GLN A 972 34.00 -10.60 -53.11
CA GLN A 972 33.71 -9.48 -54.07
C GLN A 972 34.93 -8.76 -54.73
N GLN A 973 34.88 -8.60 -56.08
CA GLN A 973 35.72 -7.77 -57.01
C GLN A 973 37.16 -8.25 -57.32
N GLY A 974 37.70 -8.18 -58.56
CA GLY A 974 37.08 -7.92 -59.88
C GLY A 974 38.04 -7.58 -61.05
N LYS A 975 37.63 -7.92 -62.30
CA LYS A 975 38.01 -7.40 -63.65
C LYS A 975 39.37 -7.70 -64.36
N ASN A 976 39.20 -8.32 -65.55
CA ASN A 976 39.81 -8.08 -66.88
C ASN A 976 41.32 -8.26 -67.17
N GLY A 977 41.62 -9.08 -68.21
CA GLY A 977 42.13 -8.50 -69.49
C GLY A 977 43.28 -9.19 -70.27
N GLN A 978 42.94 -10.08 -71.21
CA GLN A 978 43.59 -10.42 -72.52
C GLN A 978 45.09 -10.81 -72.67
N GLU A 979 45.29 -11.92 -73.41
CA GLU A 979 46.19 -12.21 -74.57
C GLU A 979 47.52 -11.38 -74.71
N ASN A 980 48.68 -11.96 -75.11
CA ASN A 980 48.88 -12.89 -76.22
C ASN A 980 50.29 -13.56 -76.29
N GLU A 981 50.38 -14.71 -76.97
CA GLU A 981 51.45 -15.24 -77.86
C GLU A 981 52.95 -15.51 -77.49
N ASN A 982 53.33 -16.77 -77.80
CA ASN A 982 54.51 -17.27 -78.55
C ASN A 982 55.89 -17.55 -77.89
N GLY A 983 56.37 -18.80 -78.10
CA GLY A 983 57.75 -19.25 -77.80
C GLY A 983 58.00 -20.78 -77.82
N GLU A 984 57.96 -21.42 -79.00
CA GLU A 984 58.52 -22.78 -79.27
C GLU A 984 60.04 -22.82 -78.98
N ALA A 985 60.78 -23.92 -78.77
CA ALA A 985 60.61 -25.33 -78.36
C ALA A 985 62.05 -25.85 -78.02
N GLU A 986 62.42 -27.07 -77.62
CA GLU A 986 61.83 -28.40 -77.38
C GLU A 986 62.66 -29.06 -76.23
N GLY A 987 62.20 -30.11 -75.52
CA GLY A 987 62.97 -30.58 -74.35
C GLY A 987 62.71 -31.89 -73.60
N ASN A 988 61.90 -32.83 -74.12
CA ASN A 988 61.78 -34.24 -73.62
C ASN A 988 61.14 -34.48 -72.21
N ARG A 989 60.55 -35.68 -72.08
CA ARG A 989 59.87 -36.32 -70.92
C ARG A 989 58.47 -35.82 -70.52
N SER A 990 57.53 -36.72 -70.75
CA SER A 990 56.19 -36.78 -70.14
C SER A 990 56.26 -36.79 -68.61
N ASN A 991 55.54 -35.87 -67.95
CA ASN A 991 54.84 -36.11 -66.68
C ASN A 991 53.74 -35.03 -66.51
N GLY A 992 52.64 -35.34 -65.80
CA GLY A 992 51.56 -34.35 -65.61
C GLY A 992 50.17 -34.93 -65.32
N SER A 993 50.08 -35.89 -64.40
CA SER A 993 48.80 -36.40 -63.88
C SER A 993 48.91 -36.61 -62.38
N ASP A 994 49.07 -35.50 -61.64
CA ASP A 994 49.37 -35.48 -60.19
C ASP A 994 48.46 -34.52 -59.39
N GLU A 995 47.35 -34.01 -59.95
CA GLU A 995 46.40 -33.14 -59.22
C GLU A 995 45.28 -33.90 -58.49
N MET A 996 45.10 -35.21 -58.72
CA MET A 996 43.98 -35.96 -58.14
C MET A 996 44.27 -36.50 -56.73
N GLY A 997 45.51 -36.91 -56.43
CA GLY A 997 45.88 -37.48 -55.12
C GLY A 997 46.07 -36.47 -53.97
N MET A 998 46.12 -35.16 -54.25
CA MET A 998 46.34 -34.15 -53.21
C MET A 998 45.10 -33.91 -52.32
N SER A 999 43.89 -34.26 -52.78
CA SER A 999 42.68 -34.15 -51.96
C SER A 999 42.64 -35.26 -50.89
N GLU A 1000 42.93 -36.50 -51.28
CA GLU A 1000 42.93 -37.67 -50.41
C GLU A 1000 44.04 -37.58 -49.34
N ILE A 1001 45.26 -37.14 -49.72
CA ILE A 1001 46.34 -36.84 -48.79
C ILE A 1001 45.91 -35.77 -47.75
N TYR A 1002 45.14 -34.77 -48.17
CA TYR A 1002 44.67 -33.69 -47.29
C TYR A 1002 43.51 -34.12 -46.36
N GLU A 1003 42.68 -35.07 -46.78
CA GLU A 1003 41.67 -35.69 -45.90
C GLU A 1003 42.31 -36.59 -44.84
N ILE A 1004 43.26 -37.44 -45.24
CA ILE A 1004 44.06 -38.27 -44.31
C ILE A 1004 44.79 -37.37 -43.29
N TYR A 1005 45.36 -36.25 -43.74
CA TYR A 1005 45.98 -35.25 -42.86
C TYR A 1005 44.98 -34.68 -41.83
N LYS A 1006 43.76 -34.30 -42.26
CA LYS A 1006 42.73 -33.77 -41.36
C LYS A 1006 42.27 -34.80 -40.32
N GLU A 1007 42.04 -36.04 -40.74
CA GLU A 1007 41.66 -37.12 -39.82
C GLU A 1007 42.77 -37.37 -38.80
N GLN A 1008 44.03 -37.43 -39.24
CA GLN A 1008 45.19 -37.60 -38.37
C GLN A 1008 45.31 -36.45 -37.35
N GLN A 1009 45.15 -35.21 -37.81
CA GLN A 1009 45.21 -34.01 -36.97
C GLN A 1009 44.11 -34.00 -35.90
N TYR A 1010 42.89 -34.41 -36.28
CA TYR A 1010 41.76 -34.54 -35.34
C TYR A 1010 42.03 -35.58 -34.25
N LEU A 1011 42.56 -36.76 -34.63
CA LEU A 1011 42.93 -37.82 -33.69
C LEU A 1011 44.06 -37.37 -32.75
N ARG A 1012 45.06 -36.63 -33.27
CA ARG A 1012 46.13 -36.05 -32.44
C ARG A 1012 45.56 -35.07 -31.42
N GLN A 1013 44.66 -34.17 -31.83
CA GLN A 1013 44.02 -33.23 -30.91
C GLN A 1013 43.20 -33.96 -29.82
N LYS A 1014 42.47 -35.02 -30.17
CA LYS A 1014 41.73 -35.84 -29.19
C LYS A 1014 42.65 -36.53 -28.19
N LEU A 1015 43.79 -37.05 -28.64
CA LEU A 1015 44.80 -37.63 -27.77
C LEU A 1015 45.47 -36.57 -26.86
N GLU A 1016 45.62 -35.34 -27.33
CA GLU A 1016 46.19 -34.22 -26.57
C GLU A 1016 45.22 -33.68 -25.50
N GLU A 1017 43.91 -33.66 -25.79
CA GLU A 1017 42.85 -33.39 -24.80
C GLU A 1017 42.91 -34.45 -23.67
N GLN A 1018 42.91 -35.76 -24.03
CA GLN A 1018 42.99 -36.88 -23.08
C GLN A 1018 44.31 -36.94 -22.28
N LEU A 1019 45.40 -36.31 -22.76
CA LEU A 1019 46.68 -36.26 -22.04
C LEU A 1019 46.59 -35.52 -20.70
N GLN A 1020 45.67 -34.55 -20.57
CA GLN A 1020 45.53 -33.73 -19.37
C GLN A 1020 44.90 -34.51 -18.21
N ASP A 1021 44.06 -35.51 -18.50
CA ASP A 1021 43.32 -36.30 -17.51
C ASP A 1021 44.08 -37.56 -17.05
N MET A 1022 45.18 -37.94 -17.72
CA MET A 1022 45.98 -39.12 -17.33
C MET A 1022 46.77 -38.90 -16.04
N ILE A 1023 46.56 -39.78 -15.04
CA ILE A 1023 47.09 -39.64 -13.67
C ILE A 1023 48.56 -40.11 -13.53
N ARG A 1024 49.03 -41.06 -14.36
CA ARG A 1024 50.38 -41.66 -14.26
C ARG A 1024 51.38 -41.01 -15.22
N LYS A 1025 52.58 -40.69 -14.72
CA LYS A 1025 53.68 -40.11 -15.51
C LYS A 1025 54.18 -41.01 -16.65
N GLU A 1026 54.19 -42.33 -16.45
CA GLU A 1026 54.69 -43.28 -17.45
C GLU A 1026 53.79 -43.30 -18.69
N ASP A 1027 52.47 -43.27 -18.47
CA ASP A 1027 51.46 -43.26 -19.52
C ASP A 1027 51.37 -41.88 -20.19
N GLN A 1028 51.51 -40.78 -19.43
CA GLN A 1028 51.71 -39.43 -19.99
C GLN A 1028 52.96 -39.32 -20.88
N ASP A 1029 54.08 -39.95 -20.52
CA ASP A 1029 55.32 -39.91 -21.31
C ASP A 1029 55.27 -40.85 -22.54
N LEU A 1030 54.39 -41.86 -22.53
CA LEU A 1030 54.04 -42.65 -23.71
C LEU A 1030 53.17 -41.83 -24.67
N ALA A 1031 52.09 -41.22 -24.16
CA ALA A 1031 51.19 -40.37 -24.94
C ALA A 1031 51.90 -39.14 -25.55
N LYS A 1032 52.82 -38.48 -24.83
CA LYS A 1032 53.63 -37.38 -25.40
C LYS A 1032 54.53 -37.82 -26.56
N LYS A 1033 55.12 -39.02 -26.50
CA LYS A 1033 55.89 -39.58 -27.62
C LYS A 1033 54.99 -39.91 -28.80
N LEU A 1034 53.77 -40.37 -28.52
CA LEU A 1034 52.78 -40.71 -29.52
C LEU A 1034 52.27 -39.47 -30.27
N LEU A 1035 51.97 -38.37 -29.56
CA LEU A 1035 51.63 -37.07 -30.16
C LEU A 1035 52.73 -36.56 -31.11
N LEU A 1036 53.99 -36.64 -30.69
CA LEU A 1036 55.15 -36.30 -31.54
C LEU A 1036 55.30 -37.22 -32.75
N GLN A 1037 54.92 -38.51 -32.64
CA GLN A 1037 54.93 -39.44 -33.77
C GLN A 1037 53.78 -39.16 -34.75
N MET A 1038 52.60 -38.77 -34.25
CA MET A 1038 51.48 -38.32 -35.08
C MET A 1038 51.84 -37.03 -35.84
N GLU A 1039 52.49 -36.06 -35.18
CA GLU A 1039 53.01 -34.84 -35.80
C GLU A 1039 54.13 -35.11 -36.83
N ASP A 1040 55.09 -35.99 -36.54
CA ASP A 1040 56.13 -36.41 -37.51
C ASP A 1040 55.54 -37.21 -38.69
N PHE A 1041 54.42 -37.90 -38.50
CA PHE A 1041 53.69 -38.54 -39.59
C PHE A 1041 52.91 -37.51 -40.43
N GLU A 1042 52.16 -36.60 -39.81
CA GLU A 1042 51.44 -35.50 -40.48
C GLU A 1042 52.34 -34.65 -41.39
N ASN A 1043 53.53 -34.27 -40.90
CA ASN A 1043 54.48 -33.46 -41.66
C ASN A 1043 55.09 -34.23 -42.84
N ASP A 1044 55.47 -35.49 -42.64
CA ASP A 1044 56.07 -36.35 -43.69
C ASP A 1044 55.00 -36.78 -44.73
N LEU A 1045 53.72 -36.82 -44.36
CA LEU A 1045 52.58 -37.00 -45.26
C LEU A 1045 52.37 -35.77 -46.17
N LEU A 1046 52.43 -34.55 -45.61
CA LEU A 1046 52.33 -33.31 -46.40
C LEU A 1046 53.56 -33.05 -47.28
N GLU A 1047 54.76 -33.40 -46.82
CA GLU A 1047 56.01 -33.14 -47.56
C GLU A 1047 56.26 -34.18 -48.67
N ASN A 1048 55.95 -35.46 -48.43
CA ASN A 1048 56.34 -36.58 -49.31
C ASN A 1048 55.18 -37.47 -49.79
N GLY A 1049 53.93 -37.20 -49.40
CA GLY A 1049 52.76 -38.01 -49.78
C GLY A 1049 52.73 -39.40 -49.14
N ILE A 1050 51.96 -40.33 -49.70
CA ILE A 1050 51.88 -41.70 -49.18
C ILE A 1050 53.14 -42.49 -49.60
N THR A 1051 54.02 -42.72 -48.63
CA THR A 1051 55.27 -43.49 -48.80
C THR A 1051 55.32 -44.70 -47.88
N GLU A 1052 56.14 -45.70 -48.20
CA GLU A 1052 56.40 -46.85 -47.30
C GLU A 1052 56.92 -46.43 -45.91
N ARG A 1053 57.64 -45.30 -45.83
CA ARG A 1053 58.05 -44.69 -44.57
C ARG A 1053 56.84 -44.22 -43.76
N ASN A 1054 55.89 -43.57 -44.43
CA ASN A 1054 54.67 -43.05 -43.81
C ASN A 1054 53.73 -44.18 -43.38
N ARG A 1055 53.55 -45.23 -44.19
CA ARG A 1055 52.88 -46.48 -43.78
C ARG A 1055 53.54 -47.09 -42.53
N THR A 1056 54.87 -47.19 -42.51
CA THR A 1056 55.59 -47.71 -41.34
C THR A 1056 55.40 -46.84 -40.08
N LYS A 1057 55.29 -45.51 -40.23
CA LYS A 1057 54.99 -44.58 -39.12
C LYS A 1057 53.58 -44.82 -38.56
N VAL A 1058 52.57 -44.88 -39.42
CA VAL A 1058 51.16 -45.13 -39.04
C VAL A 1058 51.01 -46.45 -38.29
N ASN A 1059 51.59 -47.53 -38.82
CA ASN A 1059 51.51 -48.86 -38.20
C ASN A 1059 52.20 -48.88 -36.81
N ASN A 1060 53.22 -48.05 -36.59
CA ASN A 1060 53.85 -47.89 -35.29
C ASN A 1060 52.97 -47.07 -34.33
N ILE A 1061 52.36 -45.96 -34.79
CA ILE A 1061 51.41 -45.16 -34.00
C ILE A 1061 50.25 -46.05 -33.52
N GLN A 1062 49.66 -46.84 -34.42
CA GLN A 1062 48.59 -47.78 -34.10
C GLN A 1062 49.00 -48.79 -33.03
N HIS A 1063 50.19 -49.37 -33.16
CA HIS A 1063 50.73 -50.33 -32.20
C HIS A 1063 51.12 -49.70 -30.83
N GLN A 1064 51.45 -48.41 -30.77
CA GLN A 1064 51.67 -47.70 -29.50
C GLN A 1064 50.35 -47.27 -28.84
N LEU A 1065 49.33 -46.89 -29.61
CA LEU A 1065 47.97 -46.64 -29.10
C LEU A 1065 47.39 -47.90 -28.43
N MET A 1066 47.46 -49.06 -29.10
CA MET A 1066 47.01 -50.34 -28.53
C MET A 1066 47.76 -50.70 -27.22
N LYS A 1067 49.01 -50.29 -27.05
CA LYS A 1067 49.73 -50.48 -25.77
C LYS A 1067 49.22 -49.59 -24.65
N LEU A 1068 48.77 -48.38 -24.99
CA LEU A 1068 48.25 -47.42 -24.02
C LEU A 1068 46.82 -47.81 -23.58
N GLU A 1069 46.01 -48.37 -24.48
CA GLU A 1069 44.72 -49.00 -24.16
C GLU A 1069 44.85 -50.16 -23.15
N ASN A 1070 45.75 -51.11 -23.42
CA ASN A 1070 45.98 -52.25 -22.53
C ASN A 1070 46.43 -51.84 -21.12
N ALA A 1071 47.15 -50.73 -20.97
CA ALA A 1071 47.56 -50.19 -19.67
C ALA A 1071 46.40 -49.56 -18.87
N ALA A 1072 45.39 -49.01 -19.55
CA ALA A 1072 44.22 -48.42 -18.92
C ALA A 1072 43.23 -49.48 -18.39
N MET A 1073 43.06 -50.60 -19.12
CA MET A 1073 42.10 -51.65 -18.76
C MET A 1073 42.39 -52.40 -17.44
N GLU A 1074 43.63 -52.42 -16.95
CA GLU A 1074 43.98 -53.16 -15.71
C GLU A 1074 43.40 -52.53 -14.41
N GLN A 1075 42.82 -51.31 -14.44
CA GLN A 1075 42.37 -50.60 -13.23
C GLN A 1075 40.88 -50.78 -12.83
N GLY A 1076 40.01 -51.33 -13.69
CA GLY A 1076 38.55 -51.12 -13.61
C GLY A 1076 37.71 -51.85 -12.54
N MET A 1077 38.29 -52.59 -11.58
CA MET A 1077 37.51 -53.53 -10.72
C MET A 1077 37.17 -53.01 -9.31
N LYS A 1078 36.08 -52.23 -9.21
CA LYS A 1078 35.02 -52.20 -8.15
C LYS A 1078 34.54 -50.78 -7.80
N GLU A 1079 33.22 -50.56 -7.85
CA GLU A 1079 32.48 -49.86 -6.78
C GLU A 1079 31.03 -50.40 -6.69
N GLN A 1080 30.47 -50.40 -5.48
CA GLN A 1080 29.02 -50.55 -5.26
C GLN A 1080 28.44 -49.16 -5.02
N ARG A 1081 27.51 -48.71 -5.86
CA ARG A 1081 26.88 -47.38 -5.70
C ARG A 1081 25.93 -47.35 -4.50
N GLU A 1082 26.28 -46.57 -3.48
CA GLU A 1082 25.28 -45.88 -2.67
C GLU A 1082 24.88 -44.57 -3.38
N SER A 1083 23.59 -44.30 -3.47
CA SER A 1083 23.07 -43.04 -4.03
C SER A 1083 23.28 -41.91 -3.03
N THR A 1084 24.36 -41.14 -3.18
CA THR A 1084 24.52 -39.85 -2.51
C THR A 1084 23.65 -38.81 -3.21
N GLY A 1085 22.37 -38.79 -2.86
CA GLY A 1085 21.45 -37.72 -3.26
C GLY A 1085 22.05 -36.36 -2.91
N ASN A 1086 22.11 -35.47 -3.91
CA ASN A 1086 22.79 -34.19 -3.80
C ASN A 1086 22.09 -33.29 -2.75
N LYS A 1087 22.60 -33.26 -1.52
CA LYS A 1087 22.07 -32.45 -0.39
C LYS A 1087 22.42 -30.96 -0.51
N ILE A 1088 22.29 -30.41 -1.71
CA ILE A 1088 22.22 -28.96 -1.91
C ILE A 1088 20.74 -28.63 -1.95
N ASP A 1089 20.14 -28.43 -0.76
CA ASP A 1089 18.85 -27.76 -0.66
C ASP A 1089 19.04 -26.34 -1.22
N TYR A 1090 18.72 -26.16 -2.50
CA TYR A 1090 18.91 -24.89 -3.20
C TYR A 1090 17.96 -23.85 -2.60
N THR A 1091 18.51 -23.05 -1.69
CA THR A 1091 17.79 -21.96 -1.05
C THR A 1091 17.64 -20.83 -2.05
N ASN A 1092 16.52 -20.87 -2.78
CA ASN A 1092 16.04 -19.73 -3.54
C ASN A 1092 16.09 -18.47 -2.65
N PRO A 1093 16.57 -17.32 -3.18
CA PRO A 1093 16.41 -16.05 -2.48
C PRO A 1093 14.95 -15.85 -2.08
N ILE A 1094 14.71 -15.39 -0.85
CA ILE A 1094 13.36 -15.23 -0.28
C ILE A 1094 12.46 -14.35 -1.18
N ILE A 1095 13.08 -13.45 -1.95
CA ILE A 1095 12.46 -12.49 -2.87
C ILE A 1095 12.92 -12.77 -4.33
N THR A 1096 12.92 -14.02 -4.79
CA THR A 1096 13.11 -14.30 -6.22
C THR A 1096 11.91 -13.82 -7.03
N LYS A 1097 12.19 -12.97 -8.02
CA LYS A 1097 11.22 -12.61 -9.07
C LYS A 1097 11.26 -13.70 -10.16
N PRO A 1098 10.16 -14.45 -10.41
CA PRO A 1098 10.13 -15.49 -11.45
C PRO A 1098 10.35 -14.91 -12.85
N GLU A 1099 11.07 -15.63 -13.70
CA GLU A 1099 11.23 -15.22 -15.11
C GLU A 1099 9.90 -15.25 -15.87
N LEU A 1100 9.01 -16.20 -15.51
CA LEU A 1100 7.60 -16.30 -15.94
C LEU A 1100 6.76 -15.01 -15.71
N LEU A 1101 7.22 -14.08 -14.86
CA LEU A 1101 6.56 -12.79 -14.62
C LEU A 1101 7.25 -11.60 -15.32
N LYS A 1102 8.30 -11.81 -16.13
CA LYS A 1102 8.93 -10.73 -16.91
C LYS A 1102 8.01 -10.26 -18.05
N ASP A 1103 7.40 -11.17 -18.79
CA ASP A 1103 6.62 -10.82 -19.99
C ASP A 1103 5.28 -10.13 -19.67
N LYS A 1104 4.60 -10.55 -18.58
CA LYS A 1104 3.36 -9.92 -18.11
C LYS A 1104 3.54 -8.48 -17.59
N GLN A 1105 4.77 -8.02 -17.36
CA GLN A 1105 5.00 -6.71 -16.74
C GLN A 1105 4.98 -5.52 -17.68
N ASN A 1106 5.28 -5.70 -18.98
CA ASN A 1106 5.25 -4.57 -19.92
C ASN A 1106 3.87 -3.89 -19.95
N ASP A 1107 2.79 -4.66 -19.84
CA ASP A 1107 1.42 -4.11 -19.85
C ASP A 1107 1.04 -3.42 -18.52
N ILE A 1108 1.49 -3.98 -17.38
CA ILE A 1108 1.11 -3.49 -16.04
C ILE A 1108 1.98 -2.30 -15.59
N GLU A 1109 3.26 -2.26 -15.94
CA GLU A 1109 4.15 -1.15 -15.56
C GLU A 1109 3.79 0.16 -16.29
N ILE A 1110 3.28 0.06 -17.52
CA ILE A 1110 2.74 1.20 -18.29
C ILE A 1110 1.50 1.79 -17.60
N LEU A 1111 0.61 0.95 -17.08
CA LEU A 1111 -0.58 1.38 -16.33
C LEU A 1111 -0.23 2.06 -15.00
N ASN A 1112 0.71 1.50 -14.23
CA ASN A 1112 1.06 2.02 -12.91
C ASN A 1112 1.85 3.35 -12.96
N ARG A 1113 2.59 3.64 -14.06
CA ARG A 1113 3.34 4.91 -14.21
C ARG A 1113 2.46 6.15 -14.41
N GLN A 1114 1.14 6.02 -14.56
CA GLN A 1114 0.23 7.17 -14.75
C GLN A 1114 -0.49 7.67 -13.49
N ALA A 1115 -0.30 7.05 -12.33
CA ALA A 1115 -0.91 7.49 -11.08
C ALA A 1115 -0.20 8.72 -10.46
N LEU A 1116 -0.56 9.92 -10.93
CA LEU A 1116 -0.23 11.18 -10.25
C LEU A 1116 -0.79 11.19 -8.81
N PRO A 1117 -0.17 11.91 -7.85
CA PRO A 1117 -0.68 12.03 -6.49
C PRO A 1117 -2.05 12.72 -6.50
N LEU A 1118 -3.10 11.91 -6.38
CA LEU A 1118 -4.49 12.36 -6.41
C LEU A 1118 -4.83 13.18 -5.15
N ARG A 1119 -5.56 14.28 -5.32
CA ARG A 1119 -6.11 15.04 -4.19
C ARG A 1119 -7.07 14.13 -3.40
N GLN A 1120 -7.07 14.21 -2.06
CA GLN A 1120 -7.85 13.37 -1.13
C GLN A 1120 -9.33 13.12 -1.53
N ASN A 1121 -9.97 14.05 -2.22
CA ASN A 1121 -11.34 13.90 -2.72
C ASN A 1121 -11.51 12.78 -3.76
N PHE A 1122 -10.46 12.43 -4.52
CA PHE A 1122 -10.46 11.31 -5.46
C PHE A 1122 -10.12 9.98 -4.78
N GLU A 1123 -9.28 10.01 -3.76
CA GLU A 1123 -8.92 8.84 -2.94
C GLU A 1123 -10.16 8.17 -2.31
N LYS A 1124 -11.10 8.98 -1.79
CA LYS A 1124 -12.42 8.50 -1.35
C LYS A 1124 -13.24 7.83 -2.47
N LYS A 1125 -13.16 8.32 -3.71
CA LYS A 1125 -13.87 7.71 -4.85
C LYS A 1125 -13.21 6.41 -5.34
N VAL A 1126 -11.89 6.31 -5.24
CA VAL A 1126 -11.14 5.09 -5.57
C VAL A 1126 -11.39 4.00 -4.52
N LYS A 1127 -11.44 4.34 -3.22
CA LYS A 1127 -11.87 3.37 -2.17
C LYS A 1127 -13.28 2.82 -2.44
N VAL A 1128 -14.25 3.67 -2.79
CA VAL A 1128 -15.62 3.25 -3.18
C VAL A 1128 -15.64 2.36 -4.44
N TYR A 1129 -14.68 2.51 -5.36
CA TYR A 1129 -14.56 1.64 -6.52
C TYR A 1129 -14.12 0.22 -6.12
N PHE A 1130 -13.08 0.10 -5.28
CA PHE A 1130 -12.56 -1.20 -4.84
C PHE A 1130 -13.44 -1.93 -3.80
N ASP A 1131 -14.24 -1.22 -2.99
CA ASP A 1131 -15.20 -1.85 -2.07
C ASP A 1131 -16.38 -2.55 -2.80
N ASN A 1132 -16.68 -2.17 -4.05
CA ASN A 1132 -17.81 -2.69 -4.82
C ASN A 1132 -17.54 -4.04 -5.53
N ASP A 1133 -16.29 -4.50 -5.61
CA ASP A 1133 -15.95 -5.80 -6.24
C ASP A 1133 -16.21 -7.03 -5.34
N ARG A 1134 -16.92 -6.85 -4.22
CA ARG A 1134 -17.45 -7.97 -3.41
C ARG A 1134 -18.69 -8.60 -4.05
N VAL A 1135 -18.50 -9.22 -5.21
CA VAL A 1135 -19.46 -10.16 -5.79
C VAL A 1135 -19.35 -11.48 -5.03
N PRO A 1136 -20.44 -12.06 -4.50
CA PRO A 1136 -20.41 -13.39 -3.90
C PRO A 1136 -20.28 -14.45 -5.00
N PHE A 1137 -19.27 -15.32 -4.85
CA PHE A 1137 -19.25 -16.66 -5.43
C PHE A 1137 -19.68 -17.67 -4.34
#